data_AF-A0A6U2API0-F1
#
_entry.id   AF-A0A6U2API0-F1
#
_cell.length_a   1.000
_cell.length_b   1.000
_cell.length_c   1.000
_cell.angle_alpha   90.00
_cell.angle_beta   90.00
_cell.angle_gamma   90.00
#
_symmetry.space_group_name_H-M   'P 1'
#
loop_
_entity.id
_entity.type
_entity.pdbx_description
1 polymer ?
#
loop_
_entity_poly.entity_id
_entity_poly.type
_entity_poly.pdbx_seq_one_letter_code
_entity_poly.pdbx_strand_id
1 'polypeptide(L)'
;KMQSKRLLGALALMLCIVGTVGFWGKKAPPAPKLTPAEAHFVALGDKFKSFHKDPVNIALHFATTPMALVAAVSMVNKAAKTSIITMLATVIYCVSLTDKGIPTQNVVASTVMMGVIGVMAQKTQALSWGVHAALFLAGYVGQELAHHLTGEATMQSSYQGDATFLSQLAEHTYYLVPLVFDAVMPRHMDSASGAEARGWMMDWMVRVYHLLPFMAVLVMNFVSKDGAMCFPWQFQRSRVLMCKLTSKEDVANLDMIRAWTMRQGPSKTTSSHWWHTAPNPTTPSTSVLPDEQRKAFDKIATCKTITSMFHEAFASTWQLDVLNGMNEVYVSSPSTVKKTSDEVFYTKHIDGPYYYVPFASCFRMIIGMDANEEITTVFDMVPTEQAAQKGDVLAFDFHRECHYIRKNEGKTNKDFRIVLKVHYCIYPKWALPFGRLLGWLSTRYNKAFRALFLFTINPKTPFEHFSAWNVVFWTKVVYAIEAYFGYNNVVYIGGLALLGWRVNYLIFLVGTSFVHYLRYINTYYHRTNVAYTVFKRDVLIFKSLAVAQILYHYVSALTSGFTVTPQELDVAGLAMVAGGYALSVYTTHQLGVDGTYFGIELGFVKKQKHFVQSFPYGVIPHPMILSQMVALLGFHKLDAFRAAWPYLVPAHICLYFIHMMQEHFDIHAGAQPLKKKVA
;
A
#
# COMPACT_ATOMS: atom_id res chain seq x y z
N LYS A 1 10.47 -27.26 -14.51
CA LYS A 1 10.70 -26.63 -15.84
C LYS A 1 9.51 -26.75 -16.83
N MET A 2 8.62 -27.74 -16.70
CA MET A 2 7.48 -27.93 -17.63
C MET A 2 6.16 -27.25 -17.17
N GLN A 3 6.06 -26.85 -15.89
CA GLN A 3 4.89 -26.16 -15.33
C GLN A 3 4.92 -24.62 -15.50
N SER A 4 6.10 -23.99 -15.67
CA SER A 4 6.20 -22.54 -15.91
C SER A 4 5.71 -22.12 -17.30
N LYS A 5 5.73 -23.03 -18.28
CA LYS A 5 5.24 -22.77 -19.64
C LYS A 5 3.70 -22.80 -19.75
N ARG A 6 3.00 -23.51 -18.86
CA ARG A 6 1.53 -23.57 -18.85
C ARG A 6 0.90 -22.35 -18.14
N LEU A 7 1.59 -21.74 -17.19
CA LEU A 7 1.13 -20.53 -16.51
C LEU A 7 1.25 -19.27 -17.41
N LEU A 8 2.29 -19.18 -18.24
CA LEU A 8 2.41 -18.13 -19.26
C LEU A 8 1.37 -18.30 -20.40
N GLY A 9 1.02 -19.53 -20.75
CA GLY A 9 -0.03 -19.81 -21.74
C GLY A 9 -1.44 -19.41 -21.30
N ALA A 10 -1.74 -19.47 -19.99
CA ALA A 10 -3.03 -19.02 -19.44
C ALA A 10 -3.13 -17.49 -19.37
N LEU A 11 -2.02 -16.78 -19.14
CA LEU A 11 -1.99 -15.30 -19.18
C LEU A 11 -2.12 -14.75 -20.61
N ALA A 12 -1.57 -15.45 -21.60
CA ALA A 12 -1.69 -15.08 -23.01
C ALA A 12 -3.12 -15.31 -23.57
N LEU A 13 -3.87 -16.28 -23.04
CA LEU A 13 -5.25 -16.54 -23.47
C LEU A 13 -6.27 -15.56 -22.85
N MET A 14 -5.98 -14.97 -21.68
CA MET A 14 -6.79 -13.86 -21.13
C MET A 14 -6.57 -12.52 -21.85
N LEU A 15 -5.43 -12.34 -22.53
CA LEU A 15 -5.11 -11.11 -23.26
C LEU A 15 -5.63 -11.10 -24.71
N CYS A 16 -6.16 -12.21 -25.23
CA CYS A 16 -6.59 -12.34 -26.62
C CYS A 16 -8.12 -12.36 -26.87
N ILE A 17 -8.96 -12.08 -25.86
CA ILE A 17 -10.44 -11.98 -26.02
C ILE A 17 -10.94 -10.53 -25.79
N VAL A 18 -10.11 -9.54 -26.07
CA VAL A 18 -10.52 -8.12 -26.11
C VAL A 18 -10.28 -7.61 -27.51
N GLY A 19 -11.18 -8.01 -28.42
CA GLY A 19 -11.15 -7.61 -29.82
C GLY A 19 -12.58 -7.44 -30.34
N THR A 20 -12.93 -6.18 -30.60
CA THR A 20 -13.95 -5.72 -31.54
C THR A 20 -15.42 -6.07 -31.27
N VAL A 21 -16.11 -5.16 -30.58
CA VAL A 21 -17.50 -4.80 -30.97
C VAL A 21 -17.54 -3.29 -31.12
N GLY A 22 -17.49 -2.85 -32.38
CA GLY A 22 -17.68 -1.45 -32.74
C GLY A 22 -19.13 -1.05 -32.50
N PHE A 23 -19.35 -0.02 -31.69
CA PHE A 23 -20.64 0.63 -31.61
C PHE A 23 -20.84 1.48 -32.88
N TRP A 24 -21.73 1.00 -33.74
CA TRP A 24 -22.23 1.71 -34.91
C TRP A 24 -22.99 2.98 -34.53
N GLY A 25 -22.84 3.99 -35.38
CA GLY A 25 -23.30 5.35 -35.16
C GLY A 25 -24.81 5.48 -34.91
N LYS A 26 -25.14 6.13 -33.80
CA LYS A 26 -26.39 6.88 -33.68
C LYS A 26 -26.07 8.35 -33.96
N LYS A 27 -26.85 8.96 -34.86
CA LYS A 27 -26.83 10.42 -35.08
C LYS A 27 -26.94 11.13 -33.73
N ALA A 28 -26.04 12.08 -33.49
CA ALA A 28 -26.06 12.90 -32.30
C ALA A 28 -27.45 13.54 -32.16
N PRO A 29 -28.12 13.41 -31.00
CA PRO A 29 -29.33 14.17 -30.74
C PRO A 29 -29.02 15.67 -30.84
N PRO A 30 -30.02 16.52 -31.17
CA PRO A 30 -29.83 17.97 -31.21
C PRO A 30 -29.28 18.46 -29.87
N ALA A 31 -28.43 19.50 -29.93
CA ALA A 31 -27.79 20.06 -28.75
C ALA A 31 -28.85 20.40 -27.68
N PRO A 32 -28.71 19.90 -26.45
CA PRO A 32 -29.65 20.18 -25.38
C PRO A 32 -29.69 21.69 -25.08
N LYS A 33 -30.87 22.23 -24.76
CA LYS A 33 -30.97 23.58 -24.20
C LYS A 33 -30.36 23.57 -22.81
N LEU A 34 -29.35 24.42 -22.58
CA LEU A 34 -28.71 24.58 -21.28
C LEU A 34 -29.67 25.27 -20.30
N THR A 35 -29.69 24.80 -19.06
CA THR A 35 -30.28 25.53 -17.93
C THR A 35 -29.52 26.84 -17.68
N PRO A 36 -30.11 27.84 -16.98
CA PRO A 36 -29.40 29.08 -16.67
C PRO A 36 -28.08 28.88 -15.91
N ALA A 37 -28.03 27.89 -15.01
CA ALA A 37 -26.82 27.55 -14.26
C ALA A 37 -25.74 26.93 -15.17
N GLU A 38 -26.12 26.01 -16.06
CA GLU A 38 -25.20 25.41 -17.03
C GLU A 38 -24.67 26.46 -18.01
N ALA A 39 -25.55 27.33 -18.53
CA ALA A 39 -25.17 28.41 -19.42
C ALA A 39 -24.17 29.37 -18.75
N HIS A 40 -24.40 29.69 -17.47
CA HIS A 40 -23.49 30.52 -16.69
C HIS A 40 -22.11 29.86 -16.49
N PHE A 41 -22.06 28.59 -16.07
CA PHE A 41 -20.78 27.88 -15.91
C PHE A 41 -20.04 27.71 -17.24
N VAL A 42 -20.75 27.41 -18.33
CA VAL A 42 -20.17 27.31 -19.69
C VAL A 42 -19.55 28.65 -20.11
N ALA A 43 -20.26 29.76 -19.92
CA ALA A 43 -19.74 31.09 -20.22
C ALA A 43 -18.49 31.43 -19.39
N LEU A 44 -18.51 31.08 -18.10
CA LEU A 44 -17.36 31.28 -17.21
C LEU A 44 -16.17 30.40 -17.63
N GLY A 45 -16.41 29.15 -17.98
CA GLY A 45 -15.41 28.22 -18.50
C GLY A 45 -14.79 28.67 -19.82
N ASP A 46 -15.61 29.20 -20.74
CA ASP A 46 -15.13 29.76 -22.01
C ASP A 46 -14.29 31.02 -21.78
N LYS A 47 -14.72 31.89 -20.86
CA LYS A 47 -13.92 33.03 -20.42
C LYS A 47 -12.58 32.55 -19.84
N PHE A 48 -12.58 31.59 -18.92
CA PHE A 48 -11.37 31.05 -18.32
C PHE A 48 -10.41 30.47 -19.37
N LYS A 49 -10.91 29.63 -20.30
CA LYS A 49 -10.13 29.05 -21.41
C LYS A 49 -9.56 30.09 -22.36
N SER A 50 -10.21 31.24 -22.53
CA SER A 50 -9.67 32.33 -23.35
C SER A 50 -8.34 32.90 -22.81
N PHE A 51 -8.07 32.72 -21.52
CA PHE A 51 -6.83 33.10 -20.82
C PHE A 51 -5.89 31.91 -20.53
N HIS A 52 -6.30 30.69 -20.89
CA HIS A 52 -5.53 29.45 -20.65
C HIS A 52 -5.63 28.53 -21.88
N LYS A 53 -4.93 28.90 -22.95
CA LYS A 53 -4.87 28.15 -24.21
C LYS A 53 -3.66 27.24 -24.24
N ASP A 54 -2.55 27.67 -23.65
CA ASP A 54 -1.33 26.88 -23.62
C ASP A 54 -1.45 25.71 -22.61
N PRO A 55 -1.23 24.45 -23.05
CA PRO A 55 -1.26 23.29 -22.16
C PRO A 55 -0.28 23.36 -20.98
N VAL A 56 0.85 24.05 -21.14
CA VAL A 56 1.83 24.27 -20.07
C VAL A 56 1.23 25.17 -19.00
N ASN A 57 0.53 26.25 -19.39
CA ASN A 57 -0.12 27.13 -18.43
C ASN A 57 -1.20 26.40 -17.62
N ILE A 58 -2.04 25.62 -18.32
CA ILE A 58 -3.07 24.79 -17.69
C ILE A 58 -2.44 23.78 -16.70
N ALA A 59 -1.36 23.09 -17.12
CA ALA A 59 -0.68 22.11 -16.28
C ALA A 59 -0.05 22.74 -15.03
N LEU A 60 0.54 23.93 -15.15
CA LEU A 60 1.07 24.69 -14.02
C LEU A 60 -0.06 25.08 -13.06
N HIS A 61 -1.18 25.60 -13.56
CA HIS A 61 -2.37 25.91 -12.74
C HIS A 61 -2.94 24.69 -12.01
N PHE A 62 -2.91 23.53 -12.65
CA PHE A 62 -3.32 22.26 -12.06
C PHE A 62 -2.46 21.87 -10.84
N ALA A 63 -1.20 22.28 -10.79
CA ALA A 63 -0.29 22.04 -9.67
C ALA A 63 -0.31 23.17 -8.62
N THR A 64 -0.31 24.42 -9.07
CA THR A 64 -0.16 25.61 -8.21
C THR A 64 -1.46 25.95 -7.47
N THR A 65 -2.62 25.69 -8.07
CA THR A 65 -3.93 25.92 -7.42
C THR A 65 -4.11 25.04 -6.16
N PRO A 66 -3.97 23.70 -6.21
CA PRO A 66 -4.05 22.88 -5.01
C PRO A 66 -2.96 23.21 -3.99
N MET A 67 -1.76 23.60 -4.42
CA MET A 67 -0.66 24.01 -3.52
C MET A 67 -1.05 25.23 -2.67
N ALA A 68 -1.58 26.28 -3.31
CA ALA A 68 -2.04 27.47 -2.61
C ALA A 68 -3.20 27.15 -1.65
N LEU A 69 -4.17 26.34 -2.09
CA LEU A 69 -5.31 25.93 -1.26
C LEU A 69 -4.88 25.07 -0.06
N VAL A 70 -3.95 24.12 -0.24
CA VAL A 70 -3.38 23.34 0.87
C VAL A 70 -2.72 24.26 1.88
N ALA A 71 -1.91 25.23 1.44
CA ALA A 71 -1.26 26.17 2.34
C ALA A 71 -2.29 27.01 3.13
N ALA A 72 -3.28 27.59 2.45
CA ALA A 72 -4.33 28.40 3.07
C ALA A 72 -5.17 27.61 4.08
N VAL A 73 -5.68 26.45 3.68
CA VAL A 73 -6.49 25.58 4.55
C VAL A 73 -5.67 25.06 5.73
N SER A 74 -4.39 24.74 5.52
CA SER A 74 -3.49 24.27 6.58
C SER A 74 -3.21 25.37 7.61
N MET A 75 -3.06 26.62 7.18
CA MET A 75 -2.93 27.79 8.07
C MET A 75 -4.18 27.98 8.93
N VAL A 76 -5.38 27.84 8.35
CA VAL A 76 -6.65 27.88 9.11
C VAL A 76 -6.68 26.77 10.15
N ASN A 77 -6.33 25.53 9.77
CA ASN A 77 -6.26 24.40 10.71
C ASN A 77 -5.29 24.65 11.85
N LYS A 78 -4.12 25.22 11.53
CA LYS A 78 -3.09 25.58 12.51
C LYS A 78 -3.59 26.64 13.48
N ALA A 79 -4.25 27.70 12.98
CA ALA A 79 -4.85 28.75 13.81
C ALA A 79 -5.96 28.20 14.73
N ALA A 80 -6.86 27.39 14.16
CA ALA A 80 -8.00 26.81 14.88
C ALA A 80 -7.61 25.64 15.80
N LYS A 81 -6.38 25.10 15.67
CA LYS A 81 -5.91 23.87 16.34
C LYS A 81 -6.81 22.65 16.09
N THR A 82 -7.54 22.66 14.98
CA THR A 82 -8.44 21.57 14.57
C THR A 82 -8.60 21.58 13.06
N SER A 83 -8.73 20.40 12.47
CA SER A 83 -9.07 20.25 11.04
C SER A 83 -10.57 20.06 10.79
N ILE A 84 -11.38 19.96 11.85
CA ILE A 84 -12.81 19.64 11.71
C ILE A 84 -13.55 20.74 10.95
N ILE A 85 -13.26 22.00 11.26
CA ILE A 85 -13.93 23.18 10.66
C ILE A 85 -13.69 23.21 9.15
N THR A 86 -12.43 23.08 8.71
CA THR A 86 -12.13 23.11 7.28
C THR A 86 -12.66 21.89 6.55
N MET A 87 -12.68 20.72 7.19
CA MET A 87 -13.25 19.51 6.57
C MET A 87 -14.77 19.65 6.36
N LEU A 88 -15.49 20.24 7.32
CA LEU A 88 -16.90 20.58 7.16
C LEU A 88 -17.10 21.63 6.06
N ALA A 89 -16.28 22.68 6.02
CA ALA A 89 -16.32 23.68 4.96
C ALA A 89 -16.08 23.05 3.57
N THR A 90 -15.14 22.11 3.46
CA THR A 90 -14.90 21.37 2.22
C THR A 90 -16.10 20.52 1.82
N VAL A 91 -16.76 19.84 2.77
CA VAL A 91 -18.00 19.09 2.49
C VAL A 91 -19.08 20.02 1.95
N ILE A 92 -19.31 21.15 2.63
CA ILE A 92 -20.31 22.16 2.23
C ILE A 92 -19.99 22.69 0.83
N TYR A 93 -18.72 22.98 0.54
CA TYR A 93 -18.27 23.40 -0.79
C TYR A 93 -18.57 22.34 -1.84
N CYS A 94 -18.17 21.07 -1.62
CA CYS A 94 -18.41 19.96 -2.53
C CYS A 94 -19.91 19.75 -2.82
N VAL A 95 -20.76 19.83 -1.79
CA VAL A 95 -22.22 19.78 -1.94
C VAL A 95 -22.71 20.96 -2.79
N SER A 96 -22.22 22.17 -2.51
CA SER A 96 -22.66 23.39 -3.20
C SER A 96 -22.37 23.39 -4.70
N LEU A 97 -21.35 22.65 -5.16
CA LEU A 97 -21.02 22.50 -6.59
C LEU A 97 -22.08 21.74 -7.39
N THR A 98 -22.81 20.83 -6.74
CA THR A 98 -23.77 19.96 -7.44
C THR A 98 -24.91 20.74 -8.09
N ASP A 99 -25.29 21.89 -7.54
CA ASP A 99 -26.42 22.72 -8.00
C ASP A 99 -26.00 23.84 -8.98
N LYS A 100 -24.75 23.84 -9.47
CA LYS A 100 -24.18 24.96 -10.24
C LYS A 100 -24.11 24.74 -11.75
N GLY A 101 -24.78 23.73 -12.29
CA GLY A 101 -24.74 23.43 -13.72
C GLY A 101 -23.34 23.03 -14.23
N ILE A 102 -22.47 22.57 -13.32
CA ILE A 102 -21.13 22.09 -13.64
C ILE A 102 -21.25 20.68 -14.24
N PRO A 103 -20.54 20.36 -15.34
CA PRO A 103 -20.50 19.00 -15.87
C PRO A 103 -20.15 17.98 -14.80
N THR A 104 -20.88 16.86 -14.77
CA THR A 104 -20.74 15.76 -13.81
C THR A 104 -19.29 15.36 -13.56
N GLN A 105 -18.52 15.16 -14.62
CA GLN A 105 -17.11 14.78 -14.55
C GLN A 105 -16.23 15.83 -13.84
N ASN A 106 -16.51 17.13 -14.04
CA ASN A 106 -15.79 18.23 -13.40
C ASN A 106 -16.18 18.33 -11.91
N VAL A 107 -17.44 18.08 -11.56
CA VAL A 107 -17.87 17.97 -10.15
C VAL A 107 -17.11 16.85 -9.46
N VAL A 108 -17.13 15.64 -10.04
CA VAL A 108 -16.41 14.48 -9.48
C VAL A 108 -14.91 14.76 -9.32
N ALA A 109 -14.26 15.32 -10.33
CA ALA A 109 -12.84 15.63 -10.27
C ALA A 109 -12.54 16.69 -9.19
N SER A 110 -13.37 17.72 -9.10
CA SER A 110 -13.26 18.78 -8.08
C SER A 110 -13.46 18.24 -6.68
N THR A 111 -14.46 17.38 -6.45
CA THR A 111 -14.71 16.81 -5.12
C THR A 111 -13.57 15.90 -4.67
N VAL A 112 -12.98 15.10 -5.58
CA VAL A 112 -11.75 14.34 -5.30
C VAL A 112 -10.59 15.27 -4.93
N MET A 113 -10.32 16.30 -5.74
CA MET A 113 -9.22 17.24 -5.50
C MET A 113 -9.38 17.95 -4.16
N MET A 114 -10.58 18.40 -3.83
CA MET A 114 -10.88 19.03 -2.55
C MET A 114 -10.72 18.07 -1.37
N GLY A 115 -11.03 16.79 -1.54
CA GLY A 115 -10.72 15.74 -0.57
C GLY A 115 -9.21 15.61 -0.34
N VAL A 116 -8.42 15.59 -1.41
CA VAL A 116 -6.95 15.56 -1.35
C VAL A 116 -6.42 16.80 -0.63
N ILE A 117 -6.90 18.00 -0.99
CA ILE A 117 -6.51 19.26 -0.35
C ILE A 117 -6.81 19.22 1.15
N GLY A 118 -8.00 18.79 1.56
CA GLY A 118 -8.39 18.69 2.97
C GLY A 118 -7.49 17.75 3.76
N VAL A 119 -7.20 16.56 3.21
CA VAL A 119 -6.30 15.57 3.84
C VAL A 119 -4.86 16.11 3.92
N MET A 120 -4.35 16.70 2.84
CA MET A 120 -3.01 17.27 2.83
C MET A 120 -2.88 18.42 3.82
N ALA A 121 -3.86 19.33 3.87
CA ALA A 121 -3.89 20.44 4.82
C ALA A 121 -3.91 19.95 6.28
N GLN A 122 -4.63 18.87 6.59
CA GLN A 122 -4.61 18.22 7.91
C GLN A 122 -3.21 17.68 8.26
N LYS A 123 -2.51 17.08 7.29
CA LYS A 123 -1.17 16.52 7.50
C LYS A 123 -0.08 17.58 7.62
N THR A 124 -0.25 18.72 6.95
CA THR A 124 0.75 19.79 6.92
C THR A 124 0.52 20.88 7.99
N GLN A 125 -0.55 20.82 8.79
CA GLN A 125 -0.86 21.85 9.81
C GLN A 125 0.26 22.05 10.86
N ALA A 126 1.08 21.02 11.07
CA ALA A 126 2.20 21.05 12.01
C ALA A 126 3.41 21.84 11.48
N LEU A 127 3.49 22.13 10.17
CA LEU A 127 4.57 22.92 9.56
C LEU A 127 4.62 24.34 10.14
N SER A 128 5.76 25.02 10.00
CA SER A 128 5.91 26.40 10.48
C SER A 128 5.13 27.38 9.59
N TRP A 129 4.70 28.51 10.16
CA TRP A 129 4.03 29.58 9.43
C TRP A 129 4.83 30.06 8.21
N GLY A 130 6.16 30.11 8.31
CA GLY A 130 7.03 30.47 7.19
C GLY A 130 6.97 29.47 6.04
N VAL A 131 6.88 28.16 6.33
CA VAL A 131 6.72 27.13 5.29
C VAL A 131 5.34 27.24 4.63
N HIS A 132 4.29 27.49 5.40
CA HIS A 132 2.95 27.73 4.82
C HIS A 132 2.92 28.97 3.94
N ALA A 133 3.53 30.08 4.39
CA ALA A 133 3.64 31.29 3.60
C ALA A 133 4.42 31.05 2.30
N ALA A 134 5.54 30.32 2.36
CA ALA A 134 6.32 29.97 1.18
C ALA A 134 5.52 29.08 0.20
N LEU A 135 4.77 28.09 0.70
CA LEU A 135 3.90 27.24 -0.14
C LEU A 135 2.76 28.04 -0.78
N PHE A 136 2.14 28.95 -0.02
CA PHE A 136 1.09 29.82 -0.54
C PHE A 136 1.64 30.75 -1.62
N LEU A 137 2.79 31.39 -1.37
CA LEU A 137 3.46 32.25 -2.35
C LEU A 137 3.89 31.46 -3.59
N ALA A 138 4.46 30.27 -3.43
CA ALA A 138 4.81 29.42 -4.56
C ALA A 138 3.59 29.01 -5.39
N GLY A 139 2.46 28.68 -4.74
CA GLY A 139 1.20 28.38 -5.41
C GLY A 139 0.53 29.59 -6.05
N TYR A 140 0.62 30.78 -5.44
CA TYR A 140 -0.01 32.00 -5.96
C TYR A 140 0.84 32.65 -7.04
N VAL A 141 2.11 32.95 -6.75
CA VAL A 141 3.07 33.52 -7.73
C VAL A 141 3.35 32.54 -8.85
N GLY A 142 3.30 31.22 -8.59
CA GLY A 142 3.44 30.21 -9.63
C GLY A 142 2.35 30.27 -10.70
N GLN A 143 1.14 30.74 -10.37
CA GLN A 143 0.07 30.97 -11.36
C GLN A 143 0.41 32.15 -12.26
N GLU A 144 0.83 33.28 -11.68
CA GLU A 144 1.30 34.45 -12.44
C GLU A 144 2.51 34.12 -13.32
N LEU A 145 3.45 33.34 -12.80
CA LEU A 145 4.61 32.88 -13.56
C LEU A 145 4.19 31.98 -14.73
N ALA A 146 3.16 31.15 -14.57
CA ALA A 146 2.65 30.32 -15.66
C ALA A 146 2.16 31.17 -16.84
N HIS A 147 1.36 32.21 -16.54
CA HIS A 147 0.92 33.19 -17.52
C HIS A 147 2.08 33.96 -18.17
N HIS A 148 3.07 34.38 -17.37
CA HIS A 148 4.25 35.07 -17.89
C HIS A 148 5.09 34.18 -18.83
N LEU A 149 5.26 32.90 -18.47
CA LEU A 149 6.03 31.93 -19.26
C LEU A 149 5.35 31.61 -20.60
N THR A 150 4.02 31.59 -20.67
CA THR A 150 3.27 31.30 -21.90
C THR A 150 2.87 32.56 -22.67
N GLY A 151 3.11 33.75 -22.12
CA GLY A 151 2.72 35.02 -22.73
C GLY A 151 1.21 35.28 -22.71
N GLU A 152 0.47 34.60 -21.83
CA GLU A 152 -0.99 34.73 -21.71
C GLU A 152 -1.36 35.74 -20.62
N ALA A 153 -2.40 36.54 -20.84
CA ALA A 153 -2.94 37.41 -19.79
C ALA A 153 -3.67 36.60 -18.71
N THR A 154 -3.78 37.14 -17.49
CA THR A 154 -4.56 36.49 -16.43
C THR A 154 -6.05 36.80 -16.59
N MET A 155 -6.93 35.86 -16.22
CA MET A 155 -8.36 36.18 -16.18
C MET A 155 -8.65 37.30 -15.17
N GLN A 156 -7.87 37.38 -14.08
CA GLN A 156 -8.01 38.42 -13.07
C GLN A 156 -7.77 39.82 -13.61
N SER A 157 -6.80 40.00 -14.52
CA SER A 157 -6.54 41.31 -15.12
C SER A 157 -7.73 41.82 -15.97
N SER A 158 -8.64 40.95 -16.41
CA SER A 158 -9.81 41.34 -17.20
C SER A 158 -10.88 42.10 -16.42
N TYR A 159 -10.86 42.02 -15.09
CA TYR A 159 -11.83 42.67 -14.20
C TYR A 159 -11.18 43.47 -13.07
N GLN A 160 -9.85 43.56 -13.09
CA GLN A 160 -9.11 44.40 -12.16
C GLN A 160 -9.42 45.87 -12.47
N GLY A 161 -9.97 46.59 -11.48
CA GLY A 161 -10.41 47.98 -11.64
C GLY A 161 -11.90 48.15 -11.98
N ASP A 162 -12.66 47.06 -12.14
CA ASP A 162 -14.12 47.10 -12.26
C ASP A 162 -14.78 47.37 -10.89
N ALA A 163 -15.89 48.11 -10.84
CA ALA A 163 -16.70 48.29 -9.64
C ALA A 163 -17.20 46.96 -9.05
N THR A 164 -17.28 45.91 -9.88
CA THR A 164 -17.68 44.55 -9.48
C THR A 164 -16.50 43.64 -9.11
N PHE A 165 -15.28 44.18 -8.98
CA PHE A 165 -14.04 43.41 -8.73
C PHE A 165 -14.18 42.34 -7.65
N LEU A 166 -14.70 42.69 -6.46
CA LEU A 166 -14.82 41.73 -5.35
C LEU A 166 -15.79 40.59 -5.66
N SER A 167 -16.90 40.89 -6.37
CA SER A 167 -17.87 39.88 -6.78
C SER A 167 -17.27 38.92 -7.80
N GLN A 168 -16.58 39.46 -8.81
CA GLN A 168 -15.94 38.65 -9.84
C GLN A 168 -14.76 37.84 -9.28
N LEU A 169 -14.00 38.40 -8.34
CA LEU A 169 -12.93 37.68 -7.64
C LEU A 169 -13.48 36.53 -6.79
N ALA A 170 -14.59 36.75 -6.07
CA ALA A 170 -15.24 35.71 -5.28
C ALA A 170 -15.78 34.58 -6.16
N GLU A 171 -16.43 34.92 -7.28
CA GLU A 171 -16.92 33.95 -8.26
C GLU A 171 -15.77 33.14 -8.87
N HIS A 172 -14.71 33.83 -9.33
CA HIS A 172 -13.52 33.18 -9.87
C HIS A 172 -12.88 32.24 -8.85
N THR A 173 -12.74 32.68 -7.58
CA THR A 173 -12.17 31.85 -6.51
C THR A 173 -13.04 30.63 -6.21
N TYR A 174 -14.36 30.80 -6.18
CA TYR A 174 -15.31 29.71 -5.91
C TYR A 174 -15.28 28.63 -7.01
N TYR A 175 -15.20 29.03 -8.27
CA TYR A 175 -15.15 28.10 -9.40
C TYR A 175 -13.74 27.70 -9.84
N LEU A 176 -12.68 28.17 -9.18
CA LEU A 176 -11.30 27.97 -9.64
C LEU A 176 -10.96 26.49 -9.88
N VAL A 177 -11.25 25.61 -8.92
CA VAL A 177 -10.98 24.17 -9.05
C VAL A 177 -11.77 23.54 -10.22
N PRO A 178 -13.11 23.69 -10.33
CA PRO A 178 -13.84 23.14 -11.47
C PRO A 178 -13.48 23.78 -12.82
N LEU A 179 -13.05 25.04 -12.86
CA LEU A 179 -12.59 25.71 -14.09
C LEU A 179 -11.26 25.14 -14.58
N VAL A 180 -10.32 24.87 -13.67
CA VAL A 180 -9.05 24.20 -13.99
C VAL A 180 -9.32 22.79 -14.56
N PHE A 181 -10.28 22.05 -14.01
CA PHE A 181 -10.71 20.77 -14.60
C PHE A 181 -11.41 20.93 -15.96
N ASP A 182 -12.25 21.95 -16.14
CA ASP A 182 -12.89 22.24 -17.42
C ASP A 182 -11.89 22.53 -18.53
N ALA A 183 -10.76 23.17 -18.20
CA ALA A 183 -9.67 23.45 -19.13
C ALA A 183 -8.94 22.18 -19.61
N VAL A 184 -8.91 21.13 -18.79
CA VAL A 184 -8.22 19.86 -19.11
C VAL A 184 -9.17 18.80 -19.70
N MET A 185 -10.44 18.79 -19.27
CA MET A 185 -11.39 17.75 -19.63
C MET A 185 -12.30 18.19 -20.79
N PRO A 186 -12.54 17.33 -21.80
CA PRO A 186 -13.49 17.63 -22.86
C PRO A 186 -14.90 17.75 -22.28
N ARG A 187 -15.65 18.80 -22.62
CA ARG A 187 -17.02 18.99 -22.12
C ARG A 187 -17.94 17.91 -22.69
N HIS A 188 -18.33 16.96 -21.86
CA HIS A 188 -19.47 16.09 -22.11
C HIS A 188 -20.63 16.62 -21.28
N MET A 189 -21.54 17.34 -21.92
CA MET A 189 -22.80 17.74 -21.27
C MET A 189 -23.81 16.63 -21.47
N ASP A 190 -24.33 16.10 -20.37
CA ASP A 190 -25.48 15.19 -20.42
C ASP A 190 -26.65 15.96 -21.05
N SER A 191 -27.37 15.32 -21.97
CA SER A 191 -28.50 15.98 -22.63
C SER A 191 -29.57 16.34 -21.59
N ALA A 192 -29.94 17.62 -21.50
CA ALA A 192 -31.01 18.15 -20.64
C ALA A 192 -32.33 17.33 -20.71
N SER A 193 -32.61 16.69 -21.85
CA SER A 193 -33.74 15.77 -22.05
C SER A 193 -33.73 14.54 -21.11
N GLY A 194 -32.57 14.17 -20.56
CA GLY A 194 -32.46 13.09 -19.57
C GLY A 194 -32.70 13.56 -18.14
N ALA A 195 -32.58 14.85 -17.83
CA ALA A 195 -32.83 15.39 -16.49
C ALA A 195 -34.33 15.59 -16.23
N GLU A 196 -35.09 16.06 -17.23
CA GLU A 196 -36.56 16.19 -17.13
C GLU A 196 -37.29 14.84 -16.97
N ALA A 197 -36.70 13.75 -17.48
CA ALA A 197 -37.24 12.40 -17.34
C ALA A 197 -36.86 11.71 -16.01
N ARG A 198 -35.84 12.20 -15.31
CA ARG A 198 -35.35 11.65 -14.04
C ARG A 198 -36.03 12.42 -12.91
N GLY A 199 -37.10 11.86 -12.34
CA GLY A 199 -37.79 12.47 -11.19
C GLY A 199 -36.84 12.89 -10.06
N TRP A 200 -37.26 13.86 -9.24
CA TRP A 200 -36.42 14.56 -8.23
C TRP A 200 -35.54 13.65 -7.35
N MET A 201 -36.02 12.44 -7.02
CA MET A 201 -35.28 11.47 -6.21
C MET A 201 -34.05 10.91 -6.95
N MET A 202 -34.15 10.66 -8.25
CA MET A 202 -33.04 10.11 -9.03
C MET A 202 -31.99 11.19 -9.33
N ASP A 203 -32.41 12.44 -9.50
CA ASP A 203 -31.50 13.60 -9.55
C ASP A 203 -30.75 13.78 -8.22
N TRP A 204 -31.46 13.71 -7.08
CA TRP A 204 -30.84 13.77 -5.76
C TRP A 204 -29.86 12.61 -5.52
N MET A 205 -30.21 11.39 -5.91
CA MET A 205 -29.31 10.24 -5.84
C MET A 205 -28.04 10.49 -6.65
N VAL A 206 -28.16 10.96 -7.90
CA VAL A 206 -27.01 11.32 -8.75
C VAL A 206 -26.12 12.37 -8.07
N ARG A 207 -26.69 13.41 -7.46
CA ARG A 207 -25.94 14.43 -6.70
C ARG A 207 -25.19 13.83 -5.51
N VAL A 208 -25.81 12.93 -4.75
CA VAL A 208 -25.16 12.20 -3.64
C VAL A 208 -24.05 11.27 -4.15
N TYR A 209 -24.27 10.61 -5.29
CA TYR A 209 -23.25 9.76 -5.93
C TYR A 209 -21.97 10.54 -6.26
N HIS A 210 -22.07 11.82 -6.63
CA HIS A 210 -20.91 12.67 -6.92
C HIS A 210 -20.06 13.03 -5.70
N LEU A 211 -20.58 12.85 -4.49
CA LEU A 211 -19.83 13.01 -3.24
C LEU A 211 -19.10 11.73 -2.82
N LEU A 212 -19.45 10.57 -3.36
CA LEU A 212 -18.80 9.31 -3.03
C LEU A 212 -17.28 9.33 -3.24
N PRO A 213 -16.72 9.93 -4.32
CA PRO A 213 -15.28 10.02 -4.50
C PRO A 213 -14.58 10.82 -3.39
N PHE A 214 -15.16 11.94 -2.96
CA PHE A 214 -14.68 12.71 -1.82
C PHE A 214 -14.76 11.88 -0.52
N MET A 215 -15.91 11.25 -0.27
CA MET A 215 -16.09 10.37 0.88
C MET A 215 -15.10 9.20 0.85
N ALA A 216 -14.79 8.66 -0.33
CA ALA A 216 -13.77 7.64 -0.50
C ALA A 216 -12.39 8.18 -0.08
N VAL A 217 -11.98 9.37 -0.51
CA VAL A 217 -10.71 9.98 -0.06
C VAL A 217 -10.68 10.12 1.47
N LEU A 218 -11.78 10.56 2.09
CA LEU A 218 -11.87 10.70 3.55
C LEU A 218 -11.79 9.36 4.28
N VAL A 219 -12.58 8.38 3.84
CA VAL A 219 -12.57 7.02 4.38
C VAL A 219 -11.19 6.41 4.21
N MET A 220 -10.58 6.55 3.05
CA MET A 220 -9.23 6.09 2.76
C MET A 220 -8.22 6.72 3.70
N ASN A 221 -8.25 8.04 3.92
CA ASN A 221 -7.38 8.70 4.88
C ASN A 221 -7.61 8.19 6.32
N PHE A 222 -8.87 8.03 6.73
CA PHE A 222 -9.24 7.51 8.04
C PHE A 222 -8.71 6.09 8.27
N VAL A 223 -9.01 5.14 7.38
CA VAL A 223 -8.56 3.74 7.53
C VAL A 223 -7.05 3.59 7.36
N SER A 224 -6.42 4.48 6.59
CA SER A 224 -4.97 4.53 6.40
C SER A 224 -4.23 5.03 7.63
N LYS A 225 -4.79 6.04 8.31
CA LYS A 225 -4.15 6.68 9.47
C LYS A 225 -3.92 5.69 10.60
N ASP A 226 -4.88 4.81 10.83
CA ASP A 226 -4.79 3.83 11.90
C ASP A 226 -3.90 2.64 11.55
N GLY A 227 -3.47 2.48 10.29
CA GLY A 227 -2.75 1.30 9.80
C GLY A 227 -3.65 0.06 9.63
N ALA A 228 -4.96 0.28 9.67
CA ALA A 228 -5.98 -0.78 9.65
C ALA A 228 -6.08 -1.45 8.26
N MET A 229 -5.82 -0.71 7.19
CA MET A 229 -5.77 -1.24 5.83
C MET A 229 -4.39 -0.96 5.22
N CYS A 230 -3.76 -1.97 4.64
CA CYS A 230 -2.45 -1.85 4.00
C CYS A 230 -2.61 -1.75 2.49
N PHE A 231 -2.47 -0.54 1.97
CA PHE A 231 -2.43 -0.31 0.52
C PHE A 231 -1.01 -0.50 -0.03
N PRO A 232 -0.86 -0.89 -1.31
CA PRO A 232 0.46 -1.13 -1.90
C PRO A 232 1.42 0.07 -1.91
N TRP A 233 0.90 1.30 -1.93
CA TRP A 233 1.71 2.52 -1.90
C TRP A 233 2.09 2.98 -0.49
N GLN A 234 1.51 2.39 0.56
CA GLN A 234 1.77 2.80 1.94
C GLN A 234 3.07 2.24 2.46
N PHE A 235 3.69 2.93 3.40
CA PHE A 235 4.75 2.39 4.22
C PHE A 235 4.24 1.20 5.05
N GLN A 236 5.05 0.15 5.15
CA GLN A 236 4.70 -1.07 5.87
C GLN A 236 5.82 -1.40 6.86
N ARG A 237 5.45 -1.48 8.13
CA ARG A 237 6.34 -1.89 9.21
C ARG A 237 6.48 -3.41 9.24
N SER A 238 7.60 -3.87 9.79
CA SER A 238 7.74 -5.27 10.21
C SER A 238 6.56 -5.65 11.10
N ARG A 239 5.96 -6.80 10.80
CA ARG A 239 4.97 -7.44 11.67
C ARG A 239 5.59 -8.54 12.53
N VAL A 240 6.92 -8.65 12.54
CA VAL A 240 7.67 -9.47 13.49
C VAL A 240 8.06 -8.56 14.66
N LEU A 241 7.49 -8.84 15.82
CA LEU A 241 7.70 -8.10 17.06
C LEU A 241 8.43 -8.97 18.07
N MET A 242 9.38 -8.38 18.79
CA MET A 242 10.20 -9.09 19.76
C MET A 242 10.32 -8.27 21.03
N CYS A 243 10.24 -8.94 22.19
CA CYS A 243 10.56 -8.35 23.48
C CYS A 243 11.10 -9.43 24.43
N LYS A 244 11.46 -9.05 25.66
CA LYS A 244 11.93 -9.99 26.68
C LYS A 244 11.22 -9.75 28.00
N LEU A 245 10.69 -10.83 28.57
CA LEU A 245 10.11 -10.85 29.90
C LEU A 245 11.24 -10.92 30.92
N THR A 246 11.42 -9.83 31.67
CA THR A 246 12.48 -9.69 32.68
C THR A 246 11.94 -9.46 34.09
N SER A 247 10.63 -9.21 34.23
CA SER A 247 10.05 -8.98 35.55
C SER A 247 10.05 -10.27 36.38
N LYS A 248 10.27 -10.14 37.69
CA LYS A 248 10.30 -11.30 38.60
C LYS A 248 8.98 -12.09 38.57
N GLU A 249 7.84 -11.39 38.43
CA GLU A 249 6.54 -12.04 38.33
C GLU A 249 6.37 -12.83 37.02
N ASP A 250 6.73 -12.24 35.88
CA ASP A 250 6.61 -12.94 34.58
C ASP A 250 7.48 -14.20 34.56
N VAL A 251 8.71 -14.10 35.05
CA VAL A 251 9.65 -15.23 35.13
C VAL A 251 9.12 -16.31 36.08
N ALA A 252 8.58 -15.93 37.24
CA ALA A 252 8.00 -16.88 38.18
C ALA A 252 6.78 -17.62 37.58
N ASN A 253 5.92 -16.92 36.84
CA ASN A 253 4.79 -17.53 36.15
C ASN A 253 5.26 -18.53 35.07
N LEU A 254 6.30 -18.18 34.29
CA LEU A 254 6.89 -19.08 33.30
C LEU A 254 7.47 -20.34 33.97
N ASP A 255 8.21 -20.17 35.06
CA ASP A 255 8.82 -21.27 35.80
C ASP A 255 7.77 -22.20 36.42
N MET A 256 6.66 -21.65 36.91
CA MET A 256 5.55 -22.44 37.43
C MET A 256 4.91 -23.31 36.35
N ILE A 257 4.65 -22.75 35.16
CA ILE A 257 4.08 -23.51 34.03
C ILE A 257 5.07 -24.59 33.58
N ARG A 258 6.35 -24.22 33.39
CA ARG A 258 7.41 -25.16 32.99
C ARG A 258 7.55 -26.32 33.98
N ALA A 259 7.61 -26.03 35.28
CA ALA A 259 7.74 -27.06 36.32
C ALA A 259 6.55 -28.03 36.30
N TRP A 260 5.34 -27.51 36.11
CA TRP A 260 4.16 -28.36 35.94
C TRP A 260 4.23 -29.21 34.67
N THR A 261 4.62 -28.64 33.54
CA THR A 261 4.77 -29.34 32.26
C THR A 261 5.74 -30.52 32.37
N MET A 262 6.88 -30.32 33.04
CA MET A 262 7.85 -31.39 33.24
C MET A 262 7.31 -32.53 34.10
N ARG A 263 6.47 -32.22 35.11
CA ARG A 263 5.81 -33.25 35.94
C ARG A 263 4.80 -34.09 35.16
N GLN A 264 4.26 -33.61 34.04
CA GLN A 264 3.37 -34.39 33.18
C GLN A 264 4.10 -35.46 32.34
N GLY A 265 5.44 -35.46 32.33
CA GLY A 265 6.23 -36.44 31.59
C GLY A 265 6.06 -36.33 30.06
N PRO A 266 6.46 -35.22 29.42
CA PRO A 266 6.35 -35.05 27.97
C PRO A 266 7.05 -36.19 27.20
N SER A 267 6.45 -36.58 26.08
CA SER A 267 6.98 -37.60 25.18
C SER A 267 8.33 -37.20 24.59
N LYS A 268 9.26 -38.15 24.52
CA LYS A 268 10.57 -37.98 23.84
C LYS A 268 10.52 -38.31 22.35
N THR A 269 9.45 -38.96 21.88
CA THR A 269 9.33 -39.42 20.48
C THR A 269 8.37 -38.55 19.67
N THR A 270 7.45 -37.87 20.33
CA THR A 270 6.39 -37.04 19.73
C THR A 270 6.23 -35.73 20.49
N SER A 271 5.70 -34.70 19.83
CA SER A 271 5.41 -33.43 20.51
C SER A 271 4.28 -33.59 21.53
N SER A 272 4.40 -32.90 22.66
CA SER A 272 3.38 -32.88 23.72
C SER A 272 2.73 -31.49 23.82
N HIS A 273 1.44 -31.48 24.16
CA HIS A 273 0.62 -30.27 24.09
C HIS A 273 -0.38 -30.22 25.23
N TRP A 274 -0.51 -29.03 25.85
CA TRP A 274 -1.56 -28.76 26.83
C TRP A 274 -2.26 -27.45 26.50
N TRP A 275 -3.57 -27.53 26.32
CA TRP A 275 -4.39 -26.41 25.89
C TRP A 275 -4.73 -25.49 27.05
N HIS A 276 -4.76 -24.19 26.78
CA HIS A 276 -5.32 -23.22 27.72
C HIS A 276 -6.82 -23.48 27.95
N THR A 277 -7.55 -23.66 26.86
CA THR A 277 -8.99 -23.97 26.84
C THR A 277 -9.23 -25.18 25.95
N ALA A 278 -10.09 -26.08 26.41
CA ALA A 278 -10.44 -27.29 25.64
C ALA A 278 -10.89 -26.92 24.20
N PRO A 279 -10.23 -27.46 23.16
CA PRO A 279 -10.60 -27.16 21.78
C PRO A 279 -11.96 -27.75 21.39
N ASN A 280 -12.37 -28.85 22.01
CA ASN A 280 -13.69 -29.46 21.84
C ASN A 280 -14.19 -30.08 23.17
N PRO A 281 -15.49 -30.39 23.30
CA PRO A 281 -16.05 -30.97 24.52
C PRO A 281 -15.48 -32.36 24.88
N THR A 282 -14.89 -33.06 23.92
CA THR A 282 -14.32 -34.40 24.11
C THR A 282 -12.82 -34.37 24.43
N THR A 283 -12.23 -33.18 24.60
CA THR A 283 -10.80 -33.08 24.93
C THR A 283 -10.57 -33.59 26.35
N PRO A 284 -9.66 -34.55 26.56
CA PRO A 284 -9.34 -35.04 27.89
C PRO A 284 -8.90 -33.89 28.81
N SER A 285 -9.38 -33.88 30.05
CA SER A 285 -8.99 -32.88 31.05
C SER A 285 -7.48 -32.83 31.29
N THR A 286 -6.79 -33.96 31.14
CA THR A 286 -5.33 -34.09 31.22
C THR A 286 -4.58 -33.35 30.10
N SER A 287 -5.26 -33.02 29.00
CA SER A 287 -4.72 -32.24 27.88
C SER A 287 -5.01 -30.74 28.01
N VAL A 288 -5.54 -30.29 29.15
CA VAL A 288 -5.91 -28.90 29.43
C VAL A 288 -5.17 -28.42 30.67
N LEU A 289 -4.75 -27.15 30.68
CA LEU A 289 -4.10 -26.56 31.84
C LEU A 289 -5.04 -26.54 33.06
N PRO A 290 -4.55 -26.92 34.26
CA PRO A 290 -5.27 -26.68 35.50
C PRO A 290 -5.35 -25.18 35.82
N ASP A 291 -6.22 -24.80 36.76
CA ASP A 291 -6.56 -23.40 37.02
C ASP A 291 -5.37 -22.53 37.44
N GLU A 292 -4.43 -23.05 38.22
CA GLU A 292 -3.25 -22.30 38.63
C GLU A 292 -2.34 -21.96 37.44
N GLN A 293 -2.04 -22.96 36.60
CA GLN A 293 -1.22 -22.76 35.40
C GLN A 293 -1.95 -21.90 34.37
N ARG A 294 -3.28 -22.04 34.26
CA ARG A 294 -4.12 -21.20 33.40
C ARG A 294 -4.05 -19.73 33.84
N LYS A 295 -4.20 -19.45 35.14
CA LYS A 295 -4.08 -18.08 35.69
C LYS A 295 -2.69 -17.47 35.44
N ALA A 296 -1.62 -18.24 35.61
CA ALA A 296 -0.28 -17.75 35.27
C ALA A 296 -0.09 -17.52 33.76
N PHE A 297 -0.69 -18.37 32.93
CA PHE A 297 -0.71 -18.16 31.48
C PHE A 297 -1.41 -16.83 31.15
N ASP A 298 -2.59 -16.57 31.73
CA ASP A 298 -3.35 -15.33 31.54
C ASP A 298 -2.56 -14.10 32.01
N LYS A 299 -1.87 -14.18 33.16
CA LYS A 299 -0.99 -13.11 33.65
C LYS A 299 0.13 -12.79 32.66
N ILE A 300 0.81 -13.81 32.13
CA ILE A 300 1.85 -13.62 31.12
C ILE A 300 1.24 -13.00 29.85
N ALA A 301 0.12 -13.55 29.36
CA ALA A 301 -0.55 -13.08 28.14
C ALA A 301 -1.08 -11.63 28.25
N THR A 302 -1.24 -11.10 29.46
CA THR A 302 -1.76 -9.74 29.68
C THR A 302 -0.75 -8.81 30.35
N CYS A 303 0.51 -9.25 30.51
CA CYS A 303 1.53 -8.46 31.19
C CYS A 303 1.84 -7.14 30.45
N LYS A 304 2.33 -6.15 31.20
CA LYS A 304 2.62 -4.81 30.69
C LYS A 304 3.64 -4.83 29.56
N THR A 305 4.64 -5.72 29.61
CA THR A 305 5.69 -5.82 28.60
C THR A 305 5.11 -6.18 27.22
N ILE A 306 4.20 -7.17 27.18
CA ILE A 306 3.58 -7.63 25.92
C ILE A 306 2.58 -6.61 25.40
N THR A 307 1.73 -6.06 26.27
CA THR A 307 0.76 -5.02 25.86
C THR A 307 1.47 -3.76 25.36
N SER A 308 2.58 -3.36 25.99
CA SER A 308 3.38 -2.22 25.54
C SER A 308 4.04 -2.48 24.18
N MET A 309 4.60 -3.68 23.95
CA MET A 309 5.18 -4.05 22.66
C MET A 309 4.17 -3.89 21.51
N PHE A 310 2.94 -4.35 21.70
CA PHE A 310 1.88 -4.18 20.70
C PHE A 310 1.42 -2.72 20.56
N HIS A 311 1.28 -1.97 21.66
CA HIS A 311 0.90 -0.55 21.61
C HIS A 311 2.01 0.38 21.10
N GLU A 312 3.25 -0.09 21.00
CA GLU A 312 4.34 0.62 20.31
C GLU A 312 4.30 0.34 18.80
N ALA A 313 4.02 -0.92 18.42
CA ALA A 313 3.90 -1.34 17.02
C ALA A 313 2.63 -0.74 16.37
N PHE A 314 1.54 -0.73 17.11
CA PHE A 314 0.20 -0.23 16.75
C PHE A 314 -0.14 1.04 17.55
N ALA A 315 -1.34 1.59 17.40
CA ALA A 315 -1.77 2.71 18.25
C ALA A 315 -2.41 2.21 19.56
N SER A 316 -2.37 3.01 20.62
CA SER A 316 -3.05 2.73 21.89
C SER A 316 -4.58 2.64 21.77
N THR A 317 -5.14 3.12 20.66
CA THR A 317 -6.56 3.01 20.30
C THR A 317 -6.95 1.62 19.79
N TRP A 318 -5.99 0.73 19.59
CA TRP A 318 -6.25 -0.65 19.17
C TRP A 318 -6.62 -1.53 20.36
N GLN A 319 -7.53 -2.45 20.10
CA GLN A 319 -7.97 -3.50 21.02
C GLN A 319 -7.08 -4.74 20.85
N LEU A 320 -6.74 -5.40 21.95
CA LEU A 320 -6.00 -6.65 21.98
C LEU A 320 -6.85 -7.72 22.66
N ASP A 321 -7.30 -8.70 21.89
CA ASP A 321 -8.09 -9.81 22.41
C ASP A 321 -7.27 -11.10 22.40
N VAL A 322 -7.10 -11.72 23.57
CA VAL A 322 -6.41 -13.01 23.70
C VAL A 322 -7.32 -14.12 23.15
N LEU A 323 -6.81 -14.89 22.19
CA LEU A 323 -7.55 -16.00 21.57
C LEU A 323 -7.30 -17.32 22.31
N ASN A 324 -7.91 -17.44 23.49
CA ASN A 324 -7.73 -18.60 24.38
C ASN A 324 -8.04 -19.96 23.75
N GLY A 325 -8.87 -20.01 22.69
CA GLY A 325 -9.16 -21.22 21.94
C GLY A 325 -8.00 -21.72 21.05
N MET A 326 -6.90 -20.97 20.94
CA MET A 326 -5.70 -21.33 20.18
C MET A 326 -4.47 -21.51 21.08
N ASN A 327 -4.54 -21.05 22.33
CA ASN A 327 -3.41 -20.97 23.24
C ASN A 327 -3.01 -22.35 23.78
N GLU A 328 -1.71 -22.63 23.80
CA GLU A 328 -1.17 -23.91 24.28
C GLU A 328 0.23 -23.78 24.89
N VAL A 329 0.54 -24.72 25.78
CA VAL A 329 1.92 -25.08 26.11
C VAL A 329 2.37 -26.15 25.11
N TYR A 330 3.49 -25.89 24.43
CA TYR A 330 4.04 -26.78 23.41
C TYR A 330 5.41 -27.30 23.81
N VAL A 331 5.59 -28.61 23.71
CA VAL A 331 6.88 -29.29 23.91
C VAL A 331 7.25 -30.02 22.63
N SER A 332 8.36 -29.64 22.00
CA SER A 332 8.85 -30.36 20.82
C SER A 332 9.58 -31.64 21.21
N SER A 333 9.46 -32.69 20.38
CA SER A 333 10.26 -33.91 20.55
C SER A 333 11.75 -33.64 20.32
N PRO A 334 12.65 -34.26 21.10
CA PRO A 334 14.10 -34.24 20.86
C PRO A 334 14.53 -34.85 19.51
N SER A 335 13.77 -35.83 19.00
CA SER A 335 14.02 -36.46 17.70
C SER A 335 13.11 -35.85 16.63
N THR A 336 13.71 -35.32 15.57
CA THR A 336 12.98 -34.91 14.36
C THR A 336 12.54 -36.16 13.60
N VAL A 337 11.24 -36.42 13.54
CA VAL A 337 10.71 -37.53 12.73
C VAL A 337 10.68 -37.08 11.28
N LYS A 338 11.55 -37.64 10.43
CA LYS A 338 11.55 -37.36 8.99
C LYS A 338 10.34 -38.04 8.34
N LYS A 339 9.77 -37.43 7.29
CA LYS A 339 8.61 -37.94 6.50
C LYS A 339 7.24 -37.90 7.23
N THR A 340 7.06 -37.01 8.20
CA THR A 340 5.75 -36.71 8.81
C THR A 340 5.28 -35.32 8.41
N SER A 341 4.04 -34.97 8.75
CA SER A 341 3.51 -33.62 8.57
C SER A 341 4.33 -32.52 9.28
N ASP A 342 5.23 -32.89 10.21
CA ASP A 342 6.16 -31.95 10.85
C ASP A 342 7.13 -31.28 9.85
N GLU A 343 7.36 -31.88 8.68
CA GLU A 343 8.15 -31.27 7.59
C GLU A 343 7.54 -29.94 7.10
N VAL A 344 6.23 -29.74 7.30
CA VAL A 344 5.55 -28.48 6.98
C VAL A 344 6.17 -27.32 7.75
N PHE A 345 6.57 -27.51 9.01
CA PHE A 345 7.16 -26.44 9.82
C PHE A 345 8.58 -26.06 9.35
N TYR A 346 9.32 -27.00 8.78
CA TYR A 346 10.65 -26.78 8.19
C TYR A 346 10.57 -26.22 6.76
N THR A 347 9.39 -26.31 6.14
CA THR A 347 9.10 -25.69 4.85
C THR A 347 8.64 -24.26 5.07
N LYS A 348 8.94 -23.36 4.14
CA LYS A 348 8.43 -21.99 4.16
C LYS A 348 6.91 -21.98 4.06
N HIS A 349 6.24 -21.35 5.04
CA HIS A 349 4.79 -21.36 5.15
C HIS A 349 4.24 -20.08 5.78
N ILE A 350 2.91 -19.95 5.73
CA ILE A 350 2.12 -19.02 6.54
C ILE A 350 1.17 -19.89 7.36
N ASP A 351 0.98 -19.56 8.64
CA ASP A 351 0.22 -20.41 9.55
C ASP A 351 -1.28 -20.45 9.26
N GLY A 352 -1.88 -19.40 8.69
CA GLY A 352 -3.30 -19.39 8.36
C GLY A 352 -3.68 -18.58 7.12
N PRO A 353 -4.93 -18.73 6.62
CA PRO A 353 -5.30 -18.27 5.28
C PRO A 353 -6.08 -16.94 5.23
N TYR A 354 -6.40 -16.32 6.37
CA TYR A 354 -7.33 -15.19 6.43
C TYR A 354 -6.67 -13.81 6.25
N TYR A 355 -5.67 -13.72 5.37
CA TYR A 355 -4.95 -12.47 5.08
C TYR A 355 -5.86 -11.35 4.56
N TYR A 356 -6.96 -11.71 3.90
CA TYR A 356 -7.90 -10.81 3.23
C TYR A 356 -8.88 -10.09 4.17
N VAL A 357 -8.97 -10.50 5.45
CA VAL A 357 -9.84 -9.81 6.41
C VAL A 357 -9.22 -8.45 6.74
N PRO A 358 -9.87 -7.32 6.40
CA PRO A 358 -9.29 -6.00 6.60
C PRO A 358 -9.36 -5.59 8.08
N PHE A 359 -8.58 -4.57 8.47
CA PHE A 359 -8.65 -3.89 9.77
C PHE A 359 -8.25 -4.72 10.99
N ALA A 360 -8.08 -6.03 10.85
CA ALA A 360 -7.73 -6.93 11.94
C ALA A 360 -6.51 -7.78 11.58
N SER A 361 -5.73 -8.12 12.60
CA SER A 361 -4.55 -8.99 12.49
C SER A 361 -4.60 -10.04 13.59
N CYS A 362 -4.28 -11.28 13.23
CA CYS A 362 -4.11 -12.35 14.19
C CYS A 362 -2.62 -12.53 14.42
N PHE A 363 -2.14 -12.34 15.64
CA PHE A 363 -0.74 -12.55 15.98
C PHE A 363 -0.57 -13.88 16.68
N ARG A 364 0.42 -14.66 16.25
CA ARG A 364 0.96 -15.79 17.01
C ARG A 364 2.19 -15.30 17.75
N MET A 365 2.28 -15.66 19.01
CA MET A 365 3.38 -15.30 19.89
C MET A 365 3.96 -16.56 20.51
N ILE A 366 5.27 -16.72 20.35
CA ILE A 366 6.07 -17.80 20.91
C ILE A 366 6.86 -17.21 22.07
N ILE A 367 6.64 -17.73 23.29
CA ILE A 367 7.42 -17.36 24.47
C ILE A 367 8.30 -18.54 24.86
N GLY A 368 9.61 -18.34 24.90
CA GLY A 368 10.55 -19.37 25.33
C GLY A 368 10.53 -19.59 26.84
N MET A 369 10.56 -20.85 27.28
CA MET A 369 10.72 -21.22 28.70
C MET A 369 12.07 -21.90 29.00
N ASP A 370 12.84 -22.21 27.96
CA ASP A 370 14.12 -22.91 28.03
C ASP A 370 15.17 -22.25 27.14
N ALA A 371 16.42 -22.75 27.14
CA ALA A 371 17.49 -22.22 26.31
C ALA A 371 17.18 -22.26 24.81
N ASN A 372 16.46 -23.30 24.36
CA ASN A 372 15.87 -23.42 23.01
C ASN A 372 16.83 -23.14 21.85
N GLU A 373 18.09 -23.57 21.95
CA GLU A 373 19.14 -23.20 21.00
C GLU A 373 19.16 -24.05 19.72
N GLU A 374 18.51 -25.21 19.73
CA GLU A 374 18.53 -26.14 18.60
C GLU A 374 17.64 -25.69 17.42
N ILE A 375 16.60 -24.88 17.67
CA ILE A 375 15.63 -24.49 16.64
C ILE A 375 15.51 -22.97 16.59
N THR A 376 15.79 -22.41 15.42
CA THR A 376 15.60 -20.99 15.10
C THR A 376 14.38 -20.82 14.22
N THR A 377 13.52 -19.85 14.56
CA THR A 377 12.48 -19.38 13.63
C THR A 377 13.09 -18.34 12.71
N VAL A 378 12.92 -18.51 11.41
CA VAL A 378 13.43 -17.61 10.37
C VAL A 378 12.26 -16.94 9.67
N PHE A 379 12.34 -15.61 9.52
CA PHE A 379 11.39 -14.81 8.77
C PHE A 379 12.04 -14.37 7.46
N ASP A 380 11.44 -14.72 6.33
CA ASP A 380 12.01 -14.35 5.02
C ASP A 380 11.60 -12.93 4.61
N MET A 381 10.41 -12.50 5.05
CA MET A 381 9.83 -11.23 4.63
C MET A 381 10.39 -10.03 5.41
N VAL A 382 10.90 -10.31 6.60
CA VAL A 382 11.66 -9.42 7.47
C VAL A 382 12.95 -10.18 7.79
N PRO A 383 14.14 -9.73 7.37
CA PRO A 383 15.39 -10.51 7.47
C PRO A 383 15.87 -10.62 8.92
N THR A 384 15.11 -11.38 9.72
CA THR A 384 15.27 -11.57 11.15
C THR A 384 15.09 -13.04 11.44
N GLU A 385 15.86 -13.54 12.41
CA GLU A 385 15.75 -14.90 12.89
C GLU A 385 15.99 -14.92 14.40
N GLN A 386 15.28 -15.79 15.12
CA GLN A 386 15.42 -15.91 16.56
C GLN A 386 15.19 -17.34 17.05
N ALA A 387 16.12 -17.82 17.87
CA ALA A 387 15.88 -18.94 18.77
C ALA A 387 15.24 -18.39 20.06
N ALA A 388 13.95 -18.66 20.28
CA ALA A 388 13.20 -18.09 21.40
C ALA A 388 13.65 -18.71 22.74
N GLN A 389 14.61 -18.07 23.41
CA GLN A 389 15.16 -18.53 24.70
C GLN A 389 14.23 -18.16 25.87
N LYS A 390 14.59 -18.57 27.09
CA LYS A 390 13.79 -18.29 28.29
C LYS A 390 13.51 -16.79 28.42
N GLY A 391 12.22 -16.46 28.47
CA GLY A 391 11.70 -15.10 28.59
C GLY A 391 11.67 -14.32 27.28
N ASP A 392 12.30 -14.81 26.20
CA ASP A 392 12.18 -14.16 24.89
C ASP A 392 10.76 -14.35 24.36
N VAL A 393 10.23 -13.26 23.79
CA VAL A 393 8.92 -13.21 23.17
C VAL A 393 9.11 -12.91 21.70
N LEU A 394 8.55 -13.76 20.84
CA LEU A 394 8.57 -13.61 19.40
C LEU A 394 7.13 -13.64 18.88
N ALA A 395 6.60 -12.51 18.42
CA ALA A 395 5.26 -12.38 17.88
C ALA A 395 5.28 -12.05 16.38
N PHE A 396 4.39 -12.66 15.61
CA PHE A 396 4.25 -12.43 14.17
C PHE A 396 2.80 -12.63 13.68
N ASP A 397 2.44 -12.02 12.56
CA ASP A 397 1.09 -12.12 11.99
C ASP A 397 0.83 -13.53 11.44
N PHE A 398 -0.04 -14.28 12.11
CA PHE A 398 -0.41 -15.67 11.83
C PHE A 398 -0.96 -15.86 10.40
N HIS A 399 -1.54 -14.82 9.80
CA HIS A 399 -2.13 -14.91 8.46
C HIS A 399 -1.29 -14.29 7.35
N ARG A 400 -0.21 -13.57 7.68
CA ARG A 400 0.49 -12.73 6.70
C ARG A 400 2.01 -12.87 6.74
N GLU A 401 2.58 -13.41 7.81
CA GLU A 401 4.03 -13.52 7.94
C GLU A 401 4.54 -14.87 7.45
N CYS A 402 5.36 -14.86 6.38
CA CYS A 402 6.03 -16.06 5.92
C CYS A 402 7.21 -16.41 6.83
N HIS A 403 7.22 -17.65 7.33
CA HIS A 403 8.26 -18.13 8.22
C HIS A 403 8.49 -19.63 8.08
N TYR A 404 9.56 -20.11 8.70
CA TYR A 404 9.87 -21.53 8.87
C TYR A 404 10.81 -21.71 10.05
N ILE A 405 10.95 -22.95 10.51
CA ILE A 405 11.97 -23.30 11.50
C ILE A 405 13.17 -23.97 10.84
N ARG A 406 14.37 -23.64 11.33
CA ARG A 406 15.63 -24.24 10.93
C ARG A 406 16.31 -24.86 12.15
N LYS A 407 16.84 -26.07 11.99
CA LYS A 407 17.70 -26.69 13.00
C LYS A 407 19.10 -26.09 12.93
N ASN A 408 19.62 -25.65 14.07
CA ASN A 408 20.96 -25.12 14.18
C ASN A 408 21.95 -26.27 14.30
N GLU A 409 22.80 -26.44 13.28
CA GLU A 409 23.83 -27.47 13.26
C GLU A 409 24.81 -27.29 14.44
N GLY A 410 25.21 -28.40 15.06
CA GLY A 410 26.12 -28.40 16.21
C GLY A 410 25.50 -27.94 17.54
N LYS A 411 24.23 -27.50 17.56
CA LYS A 411 23.50 -27.19 18.80
C LYS A 411 22.49 -28.29 19.11
N THR A 412 22.44 -28.72 20.37
CA THR A 412 21.46 -29.71 20.84
C THR A 412 20.97 -29.25 22.20
N ASN A 413 19.65 -29.20 22.37
CA ASN A 413 19.11 -28.85 23.67
C ASN A 413 19.42 -29.97 24.67
N LYS A 414 19.93 -29.60 25.86
CA LYS A 414 20.16 -30.55 26.95
C LYS A 414 18.85 -31.12 27.50
N ASP A 415 17.79 -30.32 27.42
CA ASP A 415 16.42 -30.60 27.89
C ASP A 415 15.41 -30.47 26.74
N PHE A 416 14.13 -30.65 27.03
CA PHE A 416 13.05 -30.34 26.10
C PHE A 416 13.06 -28.86 25.66
N ARG A 417 12.60 -28.61 24.43
CA ARG A 417 12.22 -27.24 24.01
C ARG A 417 10.77 -27.01 24.37
N ILE A 418 10.55 -26.20 25.40
CA ILE A 418 9.23 -25.84 25.90
C ILE A 418 8.96 -24.37 25.56
N VAL A 419 7.79 -24.11 24.96
CA VAL A 419 7.35 -22.76 24.60
C VAL A 419 5.87 -22.59 24.92
N LEU A 420 5.48 -21.35 25.26
CA LEU A 420 4.07 -20.95 25.24
C LEU A 420 3.73 -20.45 23.85
N LYS A 421 2.60 -20.89 23.32
CA LYS A 421 2.00 -20.30 22.12
C LYS A 421 0.76 -19.53 22.53
N VAL A 422 0.84 -18.23 22.41
CA VAL A 422 -0.23 -17.29 22.73
C VAL A 422 -0.68 -16.63 21.44
N HIS A 423 -1.98 -16.37 21.28
CA HIS A 423 -2.52 -15.75 20.09
C HIS A 423 -3.37 -14.53 20.46
N TYR A 424 -3.27 -13.48 19.64
CA TYR A 424 -4.04 -12.25 19.81
C TYR A 424 -4.79 -11.93 18.53
N CYS A 425 -6.00 -11.42 18.65
CA CYS A 425 -6.62 -10.63 17.60
C CYS A 425 -6.47 -9.15 17.94
N ILE A 426 -5.91 -8.37 17.01
CA ILE A 426 -5.58 -6.97 17.21
C ILE A 426 -6.24 -6.15 16.11
N TYR A 427 -7.00 -5.13 16.50
CA TYR A 427 -7.80 -4.31 15.59
C TYR A 427 -8.10 -2.93 16.20
N PRO A 428 -8.32 -1.87 15.39
CA PRO A 428 -8.83 -0.59 15.91
C PRO A 428 -10.20 -0.79 16.57
N LYS A 429 -10.50 -0.08 17.67
CA LYS A 429 -11.79 -0.22 18.38
C LYS A 429 -13.03 -0.09 17.49
N TRP A 430 -12.99 0.78 16.47
CA TRP A 430 -14.10 0.95 15.52
C TRP A 430 -14.31 -0.27 14.60
N ALA A 431 -13.29 -1.11 14.42
CA ALA A 431 -13.31 -2.31 13.60
C ALA A 431 -13.65 -3.59 14.38
N LEU A 432 -14.30 -3.48 15.54
CA LEU A 432 -14.71 -4.60 16.39
C LEU A 432 -15.38 -5.76 15.63
N PRO A 433 -16.29 -5.54 14.66
CA PRO A 433 -16.89 -6.65 13.90
C PRO A 433 -15.85 -7.47 13.13
N PHE A 434 -14.84 -6.81 12.54
CA PHE A 434 -13.76 -7.47 11.80
C PHE A 434 -12.82 -8.22 12.75
N GLY A 435 -12.50 -7.63 13.91
CA GLY A 435 -11.73 -8.29 14.97
C GLY A 435 -12.40 -9.58 15.46
N ARG A 436 -13.69 -9.51 15.81
CA ARG A 436 -14.46 -10.68 16.26
C ARG A 436 -14.54 -11.76 15.17
N LEU A 437 -14.80 -11.36 13.92
CA LEU A 437 -14.84 -12.28 12.79
C LEU A 437 -13.48 -12.97 12.59
N LEU A 438 -12.38 -12.21 12.57
CA LEU A 438 -11.04 -12.77 12.39
C LEU A 438 -10.66 -13.71 13.54
N GLY A 439 -10.92 -13.31 14.79
CA GLY A 439 -10.65 -14.15 15.96
C GLY A 439 -11.43 -15.46 15.93
N TRP A 440 -12.72 -15.41 15.55
CA TRP A 440 -13.55 -16.61 15.39
C TRP A 440 -13.03 -17.52 14.26
N LEU A 441 -12.76 -16.94 13.09
CA LEU A 441 -12.22 -17.65 11.93
C LEU A 441 -10.89 -18.32 12.26
N SER A 442 -9.95 -17.57 12.86
CA SER A 442 -8.63 -18.06 13.27
C SER A 442 -8.73 -19.25 14.22
N THR A 443 -9.59 -19.14 15.23
CA THR A 443 -9.80 -20.19 16.22
C THR A 443 -10.40 -21.45 15.57
N ARG A 444 -11.38 -21.29 14.69
CA ARG A 444 -12.01 -22.42 13.97
C ARG A 444 -11.03 -23.08 13.01
N TYR A 445 -10.27 -22.30 12.26
CA TYR A 445 -9.24 -22.80 11.36
C TYR A 445 -8.16 -23.56 12.12
N ASN A 446 -7.62 -23.02 13.21
CA ASN A 446 -6.58 -23.70 13.99
C ASN A 446 -7.06 -25.06 14.52
N LYS A 447 -8.31 -25.14 14.98
CA LYS A 447 -8.93 -26.42 15.41
C LYS A 447 -9.06 -27.41 14.26
N ALA A 448 -9.60 -26.97 13.12
CA ALA A 448 -9.81 -27.81 11.95
C ALA A 448 -8.50 -28.27 11.30
N PHE A 449 -7.56 -27.34 11.10
CA PHE A 449 -6.25 -27.61 10.53
C PHE A 449 -5.46 -28.56 11.40
N ARG A 450 -5.55 -28.45 12.73
CA ARG A 450 -4.91 -29.41 13.63
C ARG A 450 -5.55 -30.79 13.58
N ALA A 451 -6.87 -30.89 13.51
CA ALA A 451 -7.53 -32.18 13.33
C ALA A 451 -7.07 -32.84 12.02
N LEU A 452 -6.95 -32.05 10.94
CA LEU A 452 -6.40 -32.49 9.66
C LEU A 452 -4.91 -32.88 9.77
N PHE A 453 -4.11 -32.13 10.51
CA PHE A 453 -2.69 -32.42 10.74
C PHE A 453 -2.50 -33.75 11.48
N LEU A 454 -3.28 -33.98 12.55
CA LEU A 454 -3.25 -35.24 13.30
C LEU A 454 -3.76 -36.42 12.46
N PHE A 455 -4.77 -36.19 11.61
CA PHE A 455 -5.25 -37.19 10.65
C PHE A 455 -4.20 -37.55 9.59
N THR A 456 -3.32 -36.61 9.23
CA THR A 456 -2.32 -36.76 8.17
C THR A 456 -0.89 -36.99 8.67
N ILE A 457 -0.66 -37.10 9.98
CA ILE A 457 0.67 -37.25 10.57
C ILE A 457 1.34 -38.58 10.21
N ASN A 458 0.55 -39.64 10.09
CA ASN A 458 0.97 -40.97 9.70
C ASN A 458 -0.07 -41.59 8.75
N PRO A 459 -0.11 -41.13 7.48
CA PRO A 459 -1.15 -41.53 6.54
C PRO A 459 -1.01 -43.01 6.18
N LYS A 460 -2.11 -43.76 6.31
CA LYS A 460 -2.22 -45.20 6.02
C LYS A 460 -3.07 -45.48 4.79
N THR A 461 -4.01 -44.59 4.47
CA THR A 461 -4.94 -44.76 3.34
C THR A 461 -4.59 -43.84 2.17
N PRO A 462 -4.96 -44.17 0.92
CA PRO A 462 -4.75 -43.27 -0.23
C PRO A 462 -5.39 -41.88 -0.03
N PHE A 463 -6.54 -41.83 0.65
CA PHE A 463 -7.21 -40.58 0.98
C PHE A 463 -6.42 -39.74 2.00
N GLU A 464 -5.83 -40.37 3.02
CA GLU A 464 -4.94 -39.69 3.97
C GLU A 464 -3.67 -39.18 3.28
N HIS A 465 -3.08 -39.95 2.37
CA HIS A 465 -1.95 -39.50 1.55
C HIS A 465 -2.32 -38.31 0.64
N PHE A 466 -3.48 -38.36 -0.02
CA PHE A 466 -3.99 -37.24 -0.82
C PHE A 466 -4.24 -36.00 0.06
N SER A 467 -4.82 -36.17 1.24
CA SER A 467 -5.07 -35.09 2.20
C SER A 467 -3.76 -34.46 2.68
N ALA A 468 -2.76 -35.27 3.03
CA ALA A 468 -1.43 -34.81 3.41
C ALA A 468 -0.77 -34.02 2.27
N TRP A 469 -0.84 -34.53 1.04
CA TRP A 469 -0.35 -33.84 -0.15
C TRP A 469 -1.05 -32.49 -0.36
N ASN A 470 -2.38 -32.42 -0.22
CA ASN A 470 -3.13 -31.18 -0.36
C ASN A 470 -2.69 -30.12 0.66
N VAL A 471 -2.47 -30.51 1.93
CA VAL A 471 -1.97 -29.61 2.98
C VAL A 471 -0.62 -29.01 2.56
N VAL A 472 0.34 -29.85 2.17
CA VAL A 472 1.69 -29.39 1.77
C VAL A 472 1.62 -28.53 0.50
N PHE A 473 0.82 -28.94 -0.49
CA PHE A 473 0.65 -28.22 -1.75
C PHE A 473 0.09 -26.81 -1.52
N TRP A 474 -1.04 -26.69 -0.82
CA TRP A 474 -1.66 -25.40 -0.56
C TRP A 474 -0.82 -24.52 0.34
N THR A 475 -0.10 -25.09 1.31
CA THR A 475 0.85 -24.33 2.13
C THR A 475 1.93 -23.67 1.28
N LYS A 476 2.49 -24.40 0.30
CA LYS A 476 3.50 -23.87 -0.63
C LYS A 476 2.91 -22.82 -1.59
N VAL A 477 1.69 -23.04 -2.09
CA VAL A 477 0.99 -22.07 -2.95
C VAL A 477 0.74 -20.77 -2.20
N VAL A 478 0.24 -20.87 -0.97
CA VAL A 478 -0.03 -19.72 -0.10
C VAL A 478 1.25 -18.92 0.16
N TYR A 479 2.32 -19.60 0.59
CA TYR A 479 3.63 -18.99 0.73
C TYR A 479 4.11 -18.31 -0.56
N ALA A 480 4.04 -19.00 -1.70
CA ALA A 480 4.55 -18.47 -2.96
C ALA A 480 3.80 -17.22 -3.43
N ILE A 481 2.48 -17.18 -3.25
CA ILE A 481 1.70 -15.98 -3.58
C ILE A 481 2.17 -14.81 -2.73
N GLU A 482 2.30 -14.97 -1.41
CA GLU A 482 2.75 -13.87 -0.56
C GLU A 482 4.20 -13.48 -0.84
N ALA A 483 5.12 -14.43 -0.94
CA ALA A 483 6.54 -14.17 -1.15
C ALA A 483 6.83 -13.43 -2.47
N TYR A 484 6.12 -13.78 -3.56
CA TYR A 484 6.41 -13.25 -4.89
C TYR A 484 5.46 -12.16 -5.37
N PHE A 485 4.18 -12.19 -4.94
CA PHE A 485 3.16 -11.25 -5.40
C PHE A 485 2.63 -10.37 -4.26
N GLY A 486 2.40 -10.95 -3.09
CA GLY A 486 1.72 -10.28 -1.99
C GLY A 486 0.21 -10.27 -2.19
N TYR A 487 -0.53 -10.77 -1.21
CA TYR A 487 -1.98 -10.85 -1.33
C TYR A 487 -2.67 -9.49 -1.51
N ASN A 488 -2.18 -8.47 -0.79
CA ASN A 488 -2.71 -7.11 -0.91
C ASN A 488 -2.55 -6.57 -2.33
N ASN A 489 -1.44 -6.92 -3.01
CA ASN A 489 -1.21 -6.49 -4.39
C ASN A 489 -2.12 -7.24 -5.36
N VAL A 490 -2.32 -8.55 -5.16
CA VAL A 490 -3.24 -9.36 -5.99
C VAL A 490 -4.66 -8.80 -5.93
N VAL A 491 -5.17 -8.55 -4.73
CA VAL A 491 -6.51 -7.98 -4.54
C VAL A 491 -6.59 -6.58 -5.15
N TYR A 492 -5.58 -5.74 -4.94
CA TYR A 492 -5.55 -4.38 -5.48
C TYR A 492 -5.52 -4.34 -7.01
N ILE A 493 -4.60 -5.09 -7.64
CA ILE A 493 -4.45 -5.17 -9.09
C ILE A 493 -5.72 -5.76 -9.71
N GLY A 494 -6.26 -6.85 -9.13
CA GLY A 494 -7.51 -7.46 -9.60
C GLY A 494 -8.71 -6.52 -9.50
N GLY A 495 -8.82 -5.78 -8.40
CA GLY A 495 -9.86 -4.77 -8.21
C GLY A 495 -9.77 -3.64 -9.24
N LEU A 496 -8.57 -3.09 -9.47
CA LEU A 496 -8.35 -2.07 -10.49
C LEU A 496 -8.57 -2.60 -11.91
N ALA A 497 -8.20 -3.85 -12.20
CA ALA A 497 -8.43 -4.45 -13.50
C ALA A 497 -9.92 -4.61 -13.78
N LEU A 498 -10.70 -5.07 -12.79
CA LEU A 498 -12.15 -5.17 -12.89
C LEU A 498 -12.79 -3.79 -13.09
N LEU A 499 -12.37 -2.78 -12.31
CA LEU A 499 -12.86 -1.40 -12.45
C LEU A 499 -12.48 -0.81 -13.80
N GLY A 500 -11.24 -0.99 -14.23
CA GLY A 500 -10.74 -0.49 -15.51
C GLY A 500 -11.46 -1.13 -16.70
N TRP A 501 -11.73 -2.43 -16.63
CA TRP A 501 -12.51 -3.14 -17.64
C TRP A 501 -13.97 -2.65 -17.71
N ARG A 502 -14.57 -2.30 -16.57
CA ARG A 502 -15.97 -1.86 -16.51
C ARG A 502 -16.19 -0.38 -16.81
N VAL A 503 -15.22 0.46 -16.48
CA VAL A 503 -15.38 1.91 -16.54
C VAL A 503 -14.43 2.52 -17.57
N ASN A 504 -13.14 2.48 -17.31
CA ASN A 504 -12.12 3.03 -18.21
C ASN A 504 -10.75 2.44 -17.87
N TYR A 505 -10.04 1.92 -18.87
CA TYR A 505 -8.70 1.35 -18.71
C TYR A 505 -7.70 2.31 -18.04
N LEU A 506 -7.87 3.64 -18.20
CA LEU A 506 -7.05 4.65 -17.55
C LEU A 506 -7.00 4.48 -16.03
N ILE A 507 -8.07 4.00 -15.40
CA ILE A 507 -8.11 3.72 -13.96
C ILE A 507 -7.09 2.63 -13.60
N PHE A 508 -7.04 1.56 -14.39
CA PHE A 508 -6.07 0.50 -14.19
C PHE A 508 -4.64 0.98 -14.46
N LEU A 509 -4.44 1.70 -15.56
CA LEU A 509 -3.13 2.26 -15.94
C LEU A 509 -2.58 3.17 -14.84
N VAL A 510 -3.30 4.22 -14.48
CA VAL A 510 -2.86 5.20 -13.46
C VAL A 510 -2.74 4.55 -12.08
N GLY A 511 -3.70 3.71 -11.71
CA GLY A 511 -3.72 3.03 -10.41
C GLY A 511 -2.58 2.03 -10.22
N THR A 512 -1.88 1.62 -11.28
CA THR A 512 -0.77 0.67 -11.18
C THR A 512 0.58 1.26 -11.57
N SER A 513 0.62 2.17 -12.55
CA SER A 513 1.86 2.76 -13.08
C SER A 513 2.69 3.51 -12.03
N PHE A 514 2.04 4.20 -11.09
CA PHE A 514 2.74 5.13 -10.19
C PHE A 514 2.97 4.62 -8.76
N VAL A 515 2.42 3.45 -8.41
CA VAL A 515 2.46 2.91 -7.03
C VAL A 515 3.87 2.72 -6.51
N HIS A 516 4.79 2.25 -7.35
CA HIS A 516 6.17 1.99 -6.94
C HIS A 516 6.91 3.27 -6.49
N TYR A 517 6.66 4.42 -7.10
CA TYR A 517 7.23 5.70 -6.64
C TYR A 517 6.72 6.08 -5.26
N LEU A 518 5.41 6.01 -5.06
CA LEU A 518 4.80 6.33 -3.77
C LEU A 518 5.35 5.41 -2.68
N ARG A 519 5.56 4.13 -3.02
CA ARG A 519 6.15 3.15 -2.12
C ARG A 519 7.63 3.44 -1.80
N TYR A 520 8.43 3.85 -2.80
CA TYR A 520 9.80 4.32 -2.59
C TYR A 520 9.84 5.54 -1.67
N ILE A 521 9.10 6.59 -2.02
CA ILE A 521 9.07 7.88 -1.32
C ILE A 521 8.66 7.70 0.14
N ASN A 522 7.61 6.92 0.37
CA ASN A 522 7.06 6.70 1.71
C ASN A 522 7.98 5.82 2.58
N THR A 523 8.58 4.78 1.99
CA THR A 523 9.54 3.93 2.70
C THR A 523 10.80 4.69 3.07
N TYR A 524 11.32 5.48 2.14
CA TYR A 524 12.47 6.35 2.37
C TYR A 524 12.18 7.45 3.38
N TYR A 525 10.93 7.92 3.48
CA TYR A 525 10.55 8.88 4.50
C TYR A 525 10.56 8.27 5.92
N HIS A 526 10.06 7.05 6.10
CA HIS A 526 9.93 6.48 7.45
C HIS A 526 11.18 5.72 7.94
N ARG A 527 11.88 4.99 7.06
CA ARG A 527 13.13 4.22 7.23
C ARG A 527 13.30 3.25 8.41
N THR A 528 12.50 3.34 9.47
CA THR A 528 12.65 2.51 10.67
C THR A 528 11.68 1.35 10.65
N ASN A 529 12.14 0.19 11.12
CA ASN A 529 11.32 -1.02 11.25
C ASN A 529 10.60 -1.42 9.95
N VAL A 530 11.28 -1.34 8.81
CA VAL A 530 10.68 -1.60 7.48
C VAL A 530 10.50 -3.11 7.26
N ALA A 531 9.35 -3.52 6.72
CA ALA A 531 9.19 -4.85 6.15
C ALA A 531 9.93 -4.94 4.79
N TYR A 532 11.26 -5.11 4.86
CA TYR A 532 12.17 -4.87 3.75
C TYR A 532 11.90 -5.72 2.49
N THR A 533 11.75 -7.03 2.67
CA THR A 533 11.49 -7.93 1.53
C THR A 533 10.11 -7.66 0.93
N VAL A 534 9.12 -7.31 1.76
CA VAL A 534 7.78 -6.89 1.30
C VAL A 534 7.88 -5.63 0.44
N PHE A 535 8.64 -4.63 0.91
CA PHE A 535 8.91 -3.42 0.15
C PHE A 535 9.55 -3.72 -1.21
N LYS A 536 10.63 -4.53 -1.25
CA LYS A 536 11.29 -4.93 -2.51
C LYS A 536 10.33 -5.61 -3.47
N ARG A 537 9.56 -6.58 -2.97
CA ARG A 537 8.55 -7.33 -3.74
C ARG A 537 7.54 -6.37 -4.38
N ASP A 538 6.90 -5.52 -3.57
CA ASP A 538 5.85 -4.62 -4.03
C ASP A 538 6.38 -3.68 -5.13
N VAL A 539 7.50 -3.03 -4.86
CA VAL A 539 8.12 -2.09 -5.81
C VAL A 539 8.50 -2.79 -7.11
N LEU A 540 9.08 -3.98 -7.04
CA LEU A 540 9.46 -4.74 -8.24
C LEU A 540 8.22 -5.07 -9.10
N ILE A 541 7.12 -5.52 -8.48
CA ILE A 541 5.87 -5.84 -9.19
C ILE A 541 5.31 -4.60 -9.89
N PHE A 542 5.12 -3.51 -9.14
CA PHE A 542 4.49 -2.31 -9.70
C PHE A 542 5.40 -1.59 -10.71
N LYS A 543 6.73 -1.61 -10.52
CA LYS A 543 7.67 -1.12 -11.53
C LYS A 543 7.61 -1.96 -12.80
N SER A 544 7.57 -3.29 -12.66
CA SER A 544 7.48 -4.20 -13.82
C SER A 544 6.18 -4.00 -14.58
N LEU A 545 5.06 -3.85 -13.86
CA LEU A 545 3.76 -3.59 -14.46
C LEU A 545 3.73 -2.23 -15.18
N ALA A 546 4.28 -1.17 -14.57
CA ALA A 546 4.38 0.15 -15.19
C ALA A 546 5.20 0.12 -16.49
N VAL A 547 6.38 -0.52 -16.46
CA VAL A 547 7.23 -0.66 -17.66
C VAL A 547 6.54 -1.49 -18.74
N ALA A 548 5.86 -2.58 -18.37
CA ALA A 548 5.10 -3.40 -19.32
C ALA A 548 3.96 -2.62 -19.96
N GLN A 549 3.25 -1.80 -19.20
CA GLN A 549 2.19 -0.92 -19.71
C GLN A 549 2.74 0.14 -20.66
N ILE A 550 3.82 0.83 -20.30
CA ILE A 550 4.48 1.81 -21.17
C ILE A 550 4.91 1.15 -22.47
N LEU A 551 5.56 -0.02 -22.41
CA LEU A 551 6.00 -0.75 -23.58
C LEU A 551 4.82 -1.18 -24.46
N TYR A 552 3.75 -1.70 -23.85
CA TYR A 552 2.53 -2.08 -24.58
C TYR A 552 1.93 -0.89 -25.33
N HIS A 553 1.78 0.26 -24.68
CA HIS A 553 1.22 1.47 -25.29
C HIS A 553 2.15 2.06 -26.35
N TYR A 554 3.46 2.01 -26.12
CA TYR A 554 4.46 2.45 -27.08
C TYR A 554 4.43 1.59 -28.35
N VAL A 555 4.44 0.26 -28.21
CA VAL A 555 4.33 -0.66 -29.35
C VAL A 555 2.98 -0.50 -30.04
N SER A 556 1.89 -0.34 -29.30
CA SER A 556 0.56 -0.09 -29.88
C SER A 556 0.50 1.22 -30.67
N ALA A 557 1.24 2.24 -30.25
CA ALA A 557 1.36 3.50 -31.00
C ALA A 557 2.25 3.37 -32.23
N LEU A 558 3.24 2.47 -32.22
CA LEU A 558 4.11 2.17 -33.37
C LEU A 558 3.47 1.28 -34.43
N THR A 559 2.41 0.55 -34.08
CA THR A 559 1.82 -0.45 -34.98
C THR A 559 0.34 -0.20 -35.22
N SER A 560 -0.07 -0.05 -36.48
CA SER A 560 -1.47 -0.13 -36.87
C SER A 560 -1.83 -1.58 -37.22
N GLY A 561 -2.20 -2.38 -36.22
CA GLY A 561 -2.48 -3.81 -36.43
C GLY A 561 -1.22 -4.67 -36.60
N PHE A 562 -0.19 -4.40 -35.80
CA PHE A 562 1.11 -5.12 -35.78
C PHE A 562 2.00 -4.95 -37.02
N THR A 563 1.62 -4.13 -38.00
CA THR A 563 2.51 -3.65 -39.06
C THR A 563 3.22 -2.38 -38.59
N VAL A 564 4.55 -2.42 -38.57
CA VAL A 564 5.40 -1.28 -38.27
C VAL A 564 5.47 -0.39 -39.51
N THR A 565 5.07 0.87 -39.37
CA THR A 565 5.28 1.92 -40.37
C THR A 565 6.74 2.41 -40.26
N PRO A 566 7.64 2.08 -41.22
CA PRO A 566 9.07 2.36 -41.06
C PRO A 566 9.42 3.86 -40.98
N GLN A 567 8.52 4.73 -41.44
CA GLN A 567 8.68 6.18 -41.44
C GLN A 567 8.48 6.84 -40.06
N GLU A 568 8.09 6.08 -39.03
CA GLU A 568 7.85 6.58 -37.66
C GLU A 568 8.87 6.06 -36.63
N LEU A 569 9.86 5.27 -37.06
CA LEU A 569 10.91 4.74 -36.19
C LEU A 569 11.96 5.80 -35.87
N ASP A 570 11.81 6.48 -34.73
CA ASP A 570 12.82 7.37 -34.17
C ASP A 570 14.00 6.58 -33.57
N VAL A 571 15.06 6.42 -34.35
CA VAL A 571 16.31 5.74 -33.95
C VAL A 571 16.90 6.37 -32.69
N ALA A 572 16.81 7.70 -32.53
CA ALA A 572 17.33 8.37 -31.35
C ALA A 572 16.51 8.00 -30.11
N GLY A 573 15.19 7.98 -30.21
CA GLY A 573 14.29 7.51 -29.14
C GLY A 573 14.58 6.07 -28.73
N LEU A 574 14.75 5.16 -29.69
CA LEU A 574 15.11 3.76 -29.40
C LEU A 574 16.49 3.62 -28.76
N ALA A 575 17.48 4.39 -29.21
CA ALA A 575 18.81 4.41 -28.61
C ALA A 575 18.75 4.93 -27.16
N MET A 576 17.90 5.93 -26.88
CA MET A 576 17.67 6.41 -25.51
C MET A 576 17.01 5.34 -24.62
N VAL A 577 16.00 4.63 -25.11
CA VAL A 577 15.36 3.52 -24.38
C VAL A 577 16.37 2.42 -24.08
N ALA A 578 17.10 1.94 -25.10
CA ALA A 578 18.08 0.87 -24.95
C ALA A 578 19.25 1.29 -24.04
N GLY A 579 19.83 2.47 -24.26
CA GLY A 579 20.94 3.00 -23.47
C GLY A 579 20.55 3.28 -22.02
N GLY A 580 19.37 3.85 -21.78
CA GLY A 580 18.83 4.08 -20.44
C GLY A 580 18.63 2.78 -19.66
N TYR A 581 17.98 1.77 -20.25
CA TYR A 581 17.81 0.49 -19.55
C TYR A 581 19.12 -0.30 -19.40
N ALA A 582 20.02 -0.27 -20.38
CA ALA A 582 21.34 -0.89 -20.26
C ALA A 582 22.15 -0.26 -19.11
N LEU A 583 22.16 1.07 -19.02
CA LEU A 583 22.78 1.78 -17.90
C LEU A 583 22.10 1.44 -16.57
N SER A 584 20.77 1.32 -16.52
CA SER A 584 20.07 0.93 -15.31
C SER A 584 20.43 -0.49 -14.85
N VAL A 585 20.52 -1.46 -15.76
CA VAL A 585 20.93 -2.84 -15.46
C VAL A 585 22.37 -2.88 -14.95
N TYR A 586 23.27 -2.16 -15.62
CA TYR A 586 24.66 -2.04 -15.20
C TYR A 586 24.80 -1.37 -13.83
N THR A 587 23.99 -0.35 -13.56
CA THR A 587 23.90 0.33 -12.26
C THR A 587 23.46 -0.64 -11.16
N THR A 588 22.42 -1.46 -11.41
CA THR A 588 21.97 -2.50 -10.47
C THR A 588 23.04 -3.56 -10.24
N HIS A 589 23.77 -3.96 -11.28
CA HIS A 589 24.88 -4.90 -11.15
C HIS A 589 25.98 -4.37 -10.23
N GLN A 590 26.36 -3.09 -10.39
CA GLN A 590 27.39 -2.46 -9.56
C GLN A 590 26.96 -2.30 -8.10
N LEU A 591 25.72 -1.88 -7.84
CA LEU A 591 25.23 -1.64 -6.47
C LEU A 591 24.72 -2.92 -5.78
N GLY A 592 24.39 -3.95 -6.54
CA GLY A 592 23.66 -5.11 -6.07
C GLY A 592 22.16 -4.84 -5.91
N VAL A 593 21.38 -5.92 -5.89
CA VAL A 593 19.91 -5.84 -5.78
C VAL A 593 19.50 -5.17 -4.47
N ASP A 594 20.07 -5.55 -3.33
CA ASP A 594 19.66 -4.99 -2.05
C ASP A 594 20.04 -3.50 -1.92
N GLY A 595 21.22 -3.10 -2.40
CA GLY A 595 21.59 -1.69 -2.43
C GLY A 595 20.66 -0.84 -3.29
N THR A 596 20.18 -1.39 -4.42
CA THR A 596 19.20 -0.75 -5.33
C THR A 596 17.87 -0.42 -4.64
N TYR A 597 17.48 -1.18 -3.62
CA TYR A 597 16.22 -0.99 -2.90
C TYR A 597 16.47 -0.45 -1.49
N PHE A 598 17.32 0.56 -1.33
CA PHE A 598 17.64 1.19 -0.05
C PHE A 598 18.18 0.27 1.04
N GLY A 599 18.78 -0.85 0.68
CA GLY A 599 19.35 -1.77 1.67
C GLY A 599 20.32 -1.07 2.61
N ILE A 600 21.07 -0.08 2.11
CA ILE A 600 22.05 0.68 2.90
C ILE A 600 21.36 1.68 3.83
N GLU A 601 20.46 2.50 3.28
CA GLU A 601 19.74 3.57 3.98
C GLU A 601 18.80 3.04 5.05
N LEU A 602 18.29 1.82 4.84
CA LEU A 602 17.42 1.11 5.78
C LEU A 602 18.19 0.21 6.75
N GLY A 603 19.52 0.10 6.62
CA GLY A 603 20.39 -0.66 7.53
C GLY A 603 20.43 -2.18 7.32
N PHE A 604 19.89 -2.70 6.21
CA PHE A 604 19.92 -4.12 5.86
C PHE A 604 21.22 -4.54 5.14
N VAL A 605 21.95 -3.58 4.56
CA VAL A 605 23.25 -3.78 3.92
C VAL A 605 24.29 -2.94 4.67
N LYS A 606 25.41 -3.56 5.05
CA LYS A 606 26.50 -2.85 5.75
C LYS A 606 27.05 -1.73 4.86
N LYS A 607 26.97 -0.50 5.36
CA LYS A 607 27.54 0.69 4.71
C LYS A 607 29.06 0.59 4.68
N GLN A 608 29.64 0.16 3.56
CA GLN A 608 31.08 0.32 3.35
C GLN A 608 31.33 1.73 2.81
N LYS A 609 32.33 2.42 3.37
CA LYS A 609 32.61 3.85 3.16
C LYS A 609 32.87 4.24 1.68
N HIS A 610 33.10 3.24 0.80
CA HIS A 610 33.37 3.39 -0.64
C HIS A 610 32.56 2.40 -1.49
N PHE A 611 31.29 2.14 -1.14
CA PHE A 611 30.53 0.98 -1.62
C PHE A 611 30.56 0.79 -3.15
N VAL A 612 30.44 1.85 -3.95
CA VAL A 612 30.69 1.82 -5.40
C VAL A 612 31.22 3.17 -5.86
N GLN A 613 32.52 3.25 -6.16
CA GLN A 613 33.14 4.41 -6.82
C GLN A 613 33.37 4.15 -8.32
N SER A 614 33.14 2.92 -8.77
CA SER A 614 33.17 2.58 -10.19
C SER A 614 32.06 3.32 -10.93
N PHE A 615 32.28 3.53 -12.22
CA PHE A 615 31.21 3.99 -13.11
C PHE A 615 30.00 3.04 -12.99
N PRO A 616 28.76 3.54 -12.86
CA PRO A 616 28.40 4.95 -13.03
C PRO A 616 28.32 5.80 -11.74
N TYR A 617 28.36 5.20 -10.55
CA TYR A 617 28.18 5.92 -9.27
C TYR A 617 29.32 6.90 -8.94
N GLY A 618 30.53 6.66 -9.43
CA GLY A 618 31.65 7.60 -9.26
C GLY A 618 31.58 8.86 -10.12
N VAL A 619 30.60 8.97 -11.03
CA VAL A 619 30.48 10.07 -11.99
C VAL A 619 29.09 10.70 -11.93
N ILE A 620 28.06 9.88 -11.84
CA ILE A 620 26.66 10.31 -11.83
C ILE A 620 26.13 10.09 -10.42
N PRO A 621 25.56 11.12 -9.74
CA PRO A 621 25.07 10.98 -8.36
C PRO A 621 23.92 9.97 -8.21
N HIS A 622 22.95 9.99 -9.13
CA HIS A 622 21.78 9.10 -9.12
C HIS A 622 21.62 8.38 -10.48
N PRO A 623 22.56 7.49 -10.85
CA PRO A 623 22.60 6.88 -12.18
C PRO A 623 21.38 6.02 -12.46
N MET A 624 20.80 5.41 -11.43
CA MET A 624 19.60 4.60 -11.58
C MET A 624 18.38 5.43 -11.95
N ILE A 625 18.17 6.57 -11.29
CA ILE A 625 17.04 7.45 -11.59
C ILE A 625 17.24 8.11 -12.94
N LEU A 626 18.43 8.67 -13.18
CA LEU A 626 18.74 9.35 -14.45
C LEU A 626 18.56 8.41 -15.65
N SER A 627 19.08 7.19 -15.58
CA SER A 627 18.98 6.21 -16.67
C SER A 627 17.53 5.84 -17.00
N GLN A 628 16.66 5.74 -15.99
CA GLN A 628 15.22 5.52 -16.18
C GLN A 628 14.53 6.73 -16.81
N MET A 629 14.88 7.95 -16.40
CA MET A 629 14.35 9.18 -17.01
C MET A 629 14.76 9.29 -18.49
N VAL A 630 16.00 8.94 -18.84
CA VAL A 630 16.48 8.90 -20.24
C VAL A 630 15.66 7.89 -21.06
N ALA A 631 15.44 6.69 -20.54
CA ALA A 631 14.62 5.69 -21.24
C ALA A 631 13.18 6.16 -21.44
N LEU A 632 12.58 6.77 -20.41
CA LEU A 632 11.23 7.35 -20.49
C LEU A 632 11.13 8.47 -21.53
N LEU A 633 12.10 9.39 -21.56
CA LEU A 633 12.18 10.42 -22.59
C LEU A 633 12.30 9.82 -23.99
N GLY A 634 13.03 8.70 -24.14
CA GLY A 634 13.09 7.95 -25.39
C GLY A 634 11.73 7.46 -25.87
N PHE A 635 10.89 6.91 -24.97
CA PHE A 635 9.50 6.55 -25.31
C PHE A 635 8.67 7.77 -25.72
N HIS A 636 8.85 8.91 -25.03
CA HIS A 636 8.07 10.13 -25.24
C HIS A 636 8.41 10.89 -26.53
N LYS A 637 9.54 10.58 -27.17
CA LYS A 637 9.91 11.15 -28.47
C LYS A 637 8.97 10.71 -29.59
N LEU A 638 8.34 9.53 -29.49
CA LEU A 638 7.38 9.08 -30.49
C LEU A 638 6.11 9.92 -30.43
N ASP A 639 5.84 10.66 -31.50
CA ASP A 639 4.74 11.61 -31.60
C ASP A 639 3.37 10.95 -31.39
N ALA A 640 3.13 9.80 -32.02
CA ALA A 640 1.89 9.04 -31.85
C ALA A 640 1.64 8.62 -30.39
N PHE A 641 2.69 8.14 -29.70
CA PHE A 641 2.60 7.77 -28.29
C PHE A 641 2.37 8.99 -27.40
N ARG A 642 3.07 10.10 -27.66
CA ARG A 642 2.89 11.37 -26.93
C ARG A 642 1.49 11.96 -27.15
N ALA A 643 0.95 11.88 -28.35
CA ALA A 643 -0.40 12.34 -28.65
C ALA A 643 -1.47 11.50 -27.92
N ALA A 644 -1.28 10.17 -27.86
CA ALA A 644 -2.21 9.28 -27.17
C ALA A 644 -2.10 9.36 -25.64
N TRP A 645 -0.89 9.54 -25.10
CA TRP A 645 -0.59 9.50 -23.67
C TRP A 645 0.28 10.68 -23.22
N PRO A 646 -0.17 11.92 -23.39
CA PRO A 646 0.66 13.12 -23.22
C PRO A 646 1.25 13.26 -21.82
N TYR A 647 0.53 12.82 -20.80
CA TYR A 647 0.93 12.99 -19.39
C TYR A 647 1.58 11.76 -18.76
N LEU A 648 1.57 10.59 -19.43
CA LEU A 648 2.06 9.35 -18.83
C LEU A 648 3.55 9.44 -18.48
N VAL A 649 4.39 9.70 -19.48
CA VAL A 649 5.84 9.85 -19.27
C VAL A 649 6.19 11.07 -18.39
N PRO A 650 5.64 12.28 -18.64
CA PRO A 650 5.90 13.42 -17.76
C PRO A 650 5.59 13.16 -16.29
N ALA A 651 4.50 12.44 -15.97
CA ALA A 651 4.18 12.07 -14.60
C ALA A 651 5.22 11.11 -13.99
N HIS A 652 5.70 10.11 -14.75
CA HIS A 652 6.79 9.23 -14.32
C HIS A 652 8.09 10.01 -14.04
N ILE A 653 8.46 10.93 -14.93
CA ILE A 653 9.65 11.78 -14.79
C ILE A 653 9.53 12.67 -13.55
N CYS A 654 8.36 13.29 -13.34
CA CYS A 654 8.11 14.13 -12.17
C CYS A 654 8.26 13.34 -10.86
N LEU A 655 7.69 12.13 -10.77
CA LEU A 655 7.81 11.29 -9.59
C LEU A 655 9.24 10.79 -9.36
N TYR A 656 9.99 10.47 -10.42
CA TYR A 656 11.42 10.18 -10.31
C TYR A 656 12.20 11.38 -9.78
N PHE A 657 11.89 12.58 -10.26
CA PHE A 657 12.54 13.81 -9.80
C PHE A 657 12.22 14.10 -8.33
N ILE A 658 10.96 14.01 -7.91
CA ILE A 658 10.55 14.14 -6.50
C ILE A 658 11.33 13.16 -5.62
N HIS A 659 11.38 11.90 -6.06
CA HIS A 659 12.07 10.85 -5.34
C HIS A 659 13.59 11.11 -5.26
N MET A 660 14.22 11.51 -6.35
CA MET A 660 15.63 11.91 -6.40
C MET A 660 15.92 13.08 -5.48
N MET A 661 15.05 14.10 -5.44
CA MET A 661 15.22 15.25 -4.55
C MET A 661 15.07 14.86 -3.10
N GLN A 662 14.15 13.95 -2.79
CA GLN A 662 14.03 13.38 -1.45
C GLN A 662 15.33 12.69 -1.02
N GLU A 663 15.94 11.89 -1.91
CA GLU A 663 17.22 11.24 -1.63
C GLU A 663 18.37 12.24 -1.49
N HIS A 664 18.47 13.17 -2.44
CA HIS A 664 19.56 14.14 -2.52
C HIS A 664 19.62 15.05 -1.30
N PHE A 665 18.45 15.48 -0.81
CA PHE A 665 18.33 16.35 0.36
C PHE A 665 18.07 15.57 1.66
N ASP A 666 18.12 14.23 1.62
CA ASP A 666 17.91 13.33 2.78
C ASP A 666 16.61 13.64 3.55
N ILE A 667 15.51 13.82 2.83
CA ILE A 667 14.21 14.21 3.41
C ILE A 667 13.50 12.99 3.99
N HIS A 668 13.57 12.84 5.33
CA HIS A 668 12.92 11.75 6.05
C HIS A 668 12.39 12.16 7.44
N ALA A 669 11.50 11.35 8.00
CA ALA A 669 10.96 11.50 9.35
C ALA A 669 12.10 11.41 10.38
N GLY A 670 12.15 12.37 11.31
CA GLY A 670 13.19 12.43 12.34
C GLY A 670 14.52 13.04 11.87
N ALA A 671 14.65 13.45 10.61
CA ALA A 671 15.78 14.26 10.17
C ALA A 671 15.78 15.60 10.92
N GLN A 672 16.86 15.93 11.63
CA GLN A 672 17.09 17.33 12.01
C GLN A 672 17.35 18.10 10.70
N PRO A 673 16.73 19.26 10.48
CA PRO A 673 17.04 20.08 9.31
C PRO A 673 18.55 20.29 9.29
N LEU A 674 19.19 19.92 8.16
CA LEU A 674 20.63 20.03 7.96
C LEU A 674 21.09 21.39 8.48
N LYS A 675 21.75 21.43 9.64
CA LYS A 675 22.59 22.57 9.99
C LYS A 675 23.59 22.61 8.86
N LYS A 676 23.49 23.62 7.99
CA LYS A 676 24.45 23.89 6.91
C LYS A 676 25.83 23.62 7.49
N LYS A 677 26.47 22.53 7.06
CA LYS A 677 27.93 22.48 7.11
C LYS A 677 28.35 23.52 6.09
N VAL A 678 28.61 24.72 6.59
CA VAL A 678 29.43 25.70 5.88
C VAL A 678 30.76 24.98 5.67
N ALA A 679 30.97 24.52 4.45
CA ALA A 679 32.27 24.18 3.91
C ALA A 679 32.61 25.30 2.93
#